data_AF-A0A1X7BSW5-F1
#
_entry.id   AF-A0A1X7BSW5-F1
#
_cell.length_a   1.000
_cell.length_b   1.000
_cell.length_c   1.000
_cell.angle_alpha   90.00
_cell.angle_beta   90.00
_cell.angle_gamma   90.00
#
_symmetry.space_group_name_H-M   'P 1'
#
loop_
_entity.id
_entity.type
_entity.pdbx_description
1 polymer ?
#
loop_
_entity_poly.entity_id
_entity_poly.type
_entity_poly.pdbx_seq_one_letter_code
_entity_poly.pdbx_strand_id
1 'polypeptide(L)'
;MSLTADTMELREEDIAKHYDAAVAMLDGFDHTPRIAKPEHDAPKERSSGIGTRRRFRTTTPGLVTRSTARPEGVHLIDRISAADGDDPLTSPPQATVMHNLRRALAIALAVGENYADATGLADLRRSNLAGSLPADRKTEFSELMGAEALAVAHVFANATAFLLGPHGSEVSVEVGEVEEVLTDNAQLALHGALWEMDQDIARHASDDVRLVATVTAFAEQLMEKITLRAQNAAHLEPFTNASWRIEADDLTIRGFDASAKGKSSTLTMTFKQPHEVVGNHIAKYQAMKLAKMLMAYDFDRRLNPFAELGGFIFTFMGDGKPGTGKTTLIQMMAGLIQGYCQNAGYPFRYQNLSTESIDSYQGKSAQNAKAFINNVLDPGVIGFGTIDDIDQLAGKRGDRQSSAGQLEITAVLMESFAGANTVVRGNCTFGMFSNYPENVDDALRQRAGARFLVDGPITRDDYIDILYLLMGKNHDIPLGEHEVYAAQEIKKAVAASFESHSRPHEDGLLRVYEEVDRKIGKLDTIAKLGTYLKGIQEADARFTGRAIKNITDAVKVRAMDFELPDEWMEKPELFLFKPYDEKKAMIEDLRQPITVEMVIQEINRYADSEFRYADKSDEVAIETAVREMGRMEEAKRRYLEGKD
;
A
#
# COMPACT_ATOMS: atom_id res chain seq x y z
N MET A 1 -27.82 -5.05 -0.12
CA MET A 1 -26.91 -5.11 1.04
C MET A 1 -27.00 -6.50 1.61
N SER A 2 -26.07 -7.38 1.23
CA SER A 2 -25.99 -8.74 1.77
C SER A 2 -24.98 -8.71 2.90
N LEU A 3 -25.42 -8.92 4.14
CA LEU A 3 -24.54 -9.19 5.27
C LEU A 3 -23.72 -10.44 4.92
N THR A 4 -22.40 -10.30 4.84
CA THR A 4 -21.47 -11.43 4.77
C THR A 4 -21.71 -12.32 5.99
N ALA A 5 -21.85 -13.63 5.76
CA ALA A 5 -22.40 -14.60 6.73
C ALA A 5 -21.65 -14.72 8.07
N ASP A 6 -20.49 -14.08 8.23
CA ASP A 6 -19.63 -14.14 9.42
C ASP A 6 -19.47 -12.79 10.16
N THR A 7 -20.25 -11.76 9.79
CA THR A 7 -20.20 -10.43 10.45
C THR A 7 -21.35 -10.26 11.44
N MET A 8 -21.03 -10.13 12.72
CA MET A 8 -21.99 -9.82 13.78
C MET A 8 -22.26 -8.31 13.84
N GLU A 9 -23.51 -7.92 13.99
CA GLU A 9 -23.85 -6.53 14.29
C GLU A 9 -23.57 -6.24 15.77
N LEU A 10 -22.81 -5.19 16.06
CA LEU A 10 -22.68 -4.63 17.40
C LEU A 10 -23.71 -3.51 17.54
N ARG A 11 -24.82 -3.81 18.20
CA ARG A 11 -25.99 -2.94 18.25
C ARG A 11 -25.69 -1.68 19.04
N GLU A 12 -26.35 -0.59 18.67
CA GLU A 12 -26.18 0.70 19.35
C GLU A 12 -26.56 0.64 20.83
N GLU A 13 -27.56 -0.17 21.19
CA GLU A 13 -27.97 -0.38 22.58
C GLU A 13 -26.85 -1.03 23.43
N ASP A 14 -26.08 -1.95 22.84
CA ASP A 14 -24.95 -2.62 23.50
C ASP A 14 -23.74 -1.70 23.67
N ILE A 15 -23.63 -0.64 22.88
CA ILE A 15 -22.58 0.36 23.04
C ILE A 15 -23.03 1.45 24.02
N ALA A 16 -24.27 1.92 23.90
CA ALA A 16 -24.82 3.00 24.72
C ALA A 16 -24.86 2.66 26.22
N LYS A 17 -25.07 1.38 26.59
CA LYS A 17 -25.02 0.94 28.00
C LYS A 17 -23.67 1.19 28.69
N HIS A 18 -22.59 1.35 27.93
CA HIS A 18 -21.25 1.60 28.45
C HIS A 18 -20.86 3.09 28.50
N TYR A 19 -21.75 4.01 28.09
CA TYR A 19 -21.44 5.45 28.06
C TYR A 19 -21.13 6.03 29.43
N ASP A 20 -21.86 5.66 30.48
CA ASP A 20 -21.61 6.19 31.82
C ASP A 20 -20.23 5.74 32.35
N ALA A 21 -19.85 4.48 32.08
CA ALA A 21 -18.53 3.95 32.43
C ALA A 21 -17.41 4.64 31.62
N ALA A 22 -17.62 4.85 30.32
CA ALA A 22 -16.67 5.56 29.46
C ALA A 22 -16.49 7.02 29.90
N VAL A 23 -17.57 7.73 30.26
CA VAL A 23 -17.48 9.10 30.78
C VAL A 23 -16.73 9.12 32.10
N ALA A 24 -17.00 8.20 33.02
CA ALA A 24 -16.28 8.13 34.30
C ALA A 24 -14.76 7.95 34.11
N MET A 25 -14.33 7.17 33.11
CA MET A 25 -12.91 7.01 32.75
C MET A 25 -12.29 8.28 32.16
N LEU A 26 -13.07 9.17 31.54
CA LEU A 26 -12.56 10.43 31.00
C LEU A 26 -12.62 11.57 32.03
N ASP A 27 -13.61 11.53 32.92
CA ASP A 27 -13.86 12.54 33.96
C ASP A 27 -12.82 12.49 35.06
N GLY A 28 -12.47 11.30 35.56
CA GLY A 28 -11.50 11.19 36.65
C GLY A 28 -11.23 9.78 37.12
N PHE A 29 -9.96 9.34 37.09
CA PHE A 29 -9.54 8.11 37.76
C PHE A 29 -8.11 8.20 38.31
N ASP A 30 -7.86 7.39 39.35
CA ASP A 30 -6.53 7.23 39.91
C ASP A 30 -5.79 6.11 39.17
N HIS A 31 -4.62 6.41 38.62
CA HIS A 31 -3.70 5.40 38.08
C HIS A 31 -2.27 5.66 38.55
N THR A 32 -1.59 4.58 38.92
CA THR A 32 -0.17 4.62 39.28
C THR A 32 0.58 3.83 38.21
N PRO A 33 1.46 4.46 37.42
CA PRO A 33 2.13 3.78 36.33
C PRO A 33 3.00 2.64 36.85
N ARG A 34 2.97 1.50 36.16
CA ARG A 34 3.67 0.27 36.53
C ARG A 34 4.88 -0.01 35.65
N ILE A 35 4.84 0.45 34.40
CA ILE A 35 5.88 0.24 33.39
C ILE A 35 6.50 1.59 33.03
N ALA A 36 5.67 2.53 32.59
CA ALA A 36 6.08 3.86 32.19
C ALA A 36 6.51 4.71 33.39
N LYS A 37 7.23 5.80 33.10
CA LYS A 37 7.61 6.79 34.12
C LYS A 37 6.80 8.06 33.94
N PRO A 38 6.27 8.66 35.02
CA PRO A 38 5.65 9.97 34.93
C PRO A 38 6.71 10.99 34.50
N GLU A 39 6.45 11.74 33.44
CA GLU A 39 7.38 12.74 32.90
C GLU A 39 7.13 14.15 33.46
N HIS A 40 6.13 14.32 34.35
CA HIS A 40 5.80 15.63 34.92
C HIS A 40 6.70 16.07 36.09
N ASP A 41 7.08 17.35 36.03
CA ASP A 41 7.76 18.10 37.09
C ASP A 41 6.89 18.25 38.35
N ALA A 42 7.55 18.36 39.51
CA ALA A 42 6.89 18.41 40.82
C ALA A 42 5.78 19.48 40.90
N PRO A 43 4.62 19.18 41.52
CA PRO A 43 3.52 20.14 41.60
C PRO A 43 3.96 21.41 42.34
N LYS A 44 3.65 22.59 41.76
CA LYS A 44 3.76 23.87 42.46
C LYS A 44 2.92 23.80 43.73
N GLU A 45 3.56 24.00 44.89
CA GLU A 45 2.88 24.08 46.19
C GLU A 45 1.71 25.07 46.10
N ARG A 46 0.47 24.58 46.24
CA ARG A 46 -0.73 25.42 46.28
C ARG A 46 -0.81 26.29 47.54
N SER A 47 0.04 26.04 48.55
CA SER A 47 0.22 26.93 49.70
C SER A 47 1.58 26.72 50.36
N SER A 48 2.38 27.79 50.48
CA SER A 48 3.72 27.79 51.10
C SER A 48 3.72 27.68 52.64
N GLY A 49 2.58 27.33 53.25
CA GLY A 49 2.34 27.47 54.71
C GLY A 49 2.17 26.17 55.50
N ILE A 50 2.05 25.01 54.85
CA ILE A 50 1.86 23.73 55.54
C ILE A 50 3.12 22.87 55.34
N GLY A 51 3.97 22.82 56.37
CA GLY A 51 5.20 22.03 56.34
C GLY A 51 4.95 20.57 55.99
N THR A 52 5.59 20.09 54.93
CA THR A 52 5.56 18.68 54.52
C THR A 52 6.22 17.83 55.61
N ARG A 53 5.42 17.07 56.39
CA ARG A 53 5.96 16.13 57.39
C ARG A 53 6.84 15.10 56.70
N ARG A 54 8.06 14.85 57.23
CA ARG A 54 8.95 13.76 56.81
C ARG A 54 8.17 12.44 56.79
N ARG A 55 8.07 11.83 55.60
CA ARG A 55 7.32 10.58 55.36
C ARG A 55 8.08 9.39 55.99
N PHE A 56 7.36 8.53 56.70
CA PHE A 56 7.90 7.27 57.23
C PHE A 56 8.13 6.29 56.08
N ARG A 57 9.36 5.76 55.97
CA ARG A 57 9.71 4.69 55.04
C ARG A 57 9.35 3.34 55.69
N THR A 58 8.42 2.60 55.10
CA THR A 58 8.01 1.28 55.59
C THR A 58 9.17 0.28 55.43
N THR A 59 9.55 -0.40 56.51
CA THR A 59 10.69 -1.34 56.55
C THR A 59 10.28 -2.81 56.32
N THR A 60 9.03 -3.09 55.95
CA THR A 60 8.53 -4.45 55.72
C THR A 60 9.02 -5.00 54.37
N PRO A 61 9.84 -6.07 54.35
CA PRO A 61 10.29 -6.69 53.10
C PRO A 61 9.08 -7.16 52.27
N GLY A 62 9.04 -6.82 50.98
CA GLY A 62 7.93 -7.11 50.06
C GLY A 62 6.96 -5.93 49.80
N LEU A 63 6.94 -4.91 50.66
CA LEU A 63 6.23 -3.64 50.41
C LEU A 63 7.15 -2.53 49.89
N VAL A 64 8.47 -2.77 49.89
CA VAL A 64 9.52 -1.83 49.44
C VAL A 64 9.49 -1.59 47.92
N THR A 65 8.85 -2.47 47.15
CA THR A 65 8.75 -2.36 45.68
C THR A 65 7.46 -1.70 45.18
N ARG A 66 6.51 -1.36 46.06
CA ARG A 66 5.29 -0.62 45.65
C ARG A 66 5.57 0.88 45.63
N SER A 67 5.23 1.53 44.51
CA SER A 67 5.24 2.99 44.41
C SER A 67 4.40 3.61 45.52
N THR A 68 4.94 4.65 46.18
CA THR A 68 4.29 5.43 47.23
C THR A 68 3.91 6.84 46.76
N ALA A 69 3.94 7.07 45.44
CA ALA A 69 3.40 8.28 44.83
C ALA A 69 1.90 8.37 45.11
N ARG A 70 1.39 9.58 45.43
CA ARG A 70 -0.05 9.80 45.42
C ARG A 70 -0.50 9.63 43.97
N PRO A 71 -1.60 8.91 43.68
CA PRO A 71 -2.24 9.04 42.38
C PRO A 71 -2.66 10.50 42.27
N GLU A 72 -2.09 11.23 41.31
CA GLU A 72 -2.71 12.44 40.81
C GLU A 72 -3.77 11.94 39.82
N GLY A 73 -5.02 12.37 40.02
CA GLY A 73 -6.13 11.90 39.20
C GLY A 73 -5.89 12.28 37.74
N VAL A 74 -6.09 11.31 36.85
CA VAL A 74 -6.14 11.54 35.40
C VAL A 74 -7.52 12.13 35.08
N HIS A 75 -7.54 13.33 34.52
CA HIS A 75 -8.75 14.07 34.15
C HIS A 75 -8.66 14.47 32.67
N LEU A 76 -8.97 13.56 31.74
CA LEU A 76 -8.80 13.79 30.30
C LEU A 76 -9.71 14.90 29.78
N ILE A 77 -10.93 15.03 30.31
CA ILE A 77 -11.85 16.11 29.89
C ILE A 77 -11.24 17.47 30.18
N ASP A 78 -10.68 17.66 31.37
CA ASP A 78 -9.99 18.90 31.76
C ASP A 78 -8.72 19.11 30.93
N ARG A 79 -7.95 18.03 30.68
CA ARG A 79 -6.74 18.07 29.85
C ARG A 79 -7.02 18.54 28.43
N ILE A 80 -8.05 17.97 27.80
CA ILE A 80 -8.43 18.29 26.43
C ILE A 80 -8.98 19.71 26.34
N SER A 81 -9.79 20.14 27.32
CA SER A 81 -10.34 21.49 27.38
C SER A 81 -9.28 22.58 27.57
N ALA A 82 -8.10 22.23 28.07
CA ALA A 82 -6.99 23.14 28.31
C ALA A 82 -5.96 23.17 27.18
N ALA A 83 -6.18 22.44 26.07
CA ALA A 83 -5.19 22.23 25.01
C ALA A 83 -4.89 23.49 24.16
N ASP A 84 -5.84 24.42 24.04
CA ASP A 84 -5.69 25.70 23.31
C ASP A 84 -5.35 26.89 24.23
N GLY A 85 -5.07 26.65 25.51
CA GLY A 85 -4.62 27.65 26.47
C GLY A 85 -5.75 28.19 27.37
N ASP A 86 -5.92 29.52 27.39
CA ASP A 86 -6.78 30.24 28.35
C ASP A 86 -8.23 30.49 27.84
N ASP A 87 -8.69 29.84 26.75
CA ASP A 87 -10.09 30.00 26.32
C ASP A 87 -11.03 29.30 27.32
N PRO A 88 -12.01 30.01 27.92
CA PRO A 88 -12.93 29.40 28.88
C PRO A 88 -13.96 28.46 28.25
N LEU A 89 -14.08 28.40 26.92
CA LEU A 89 -15.07 27.56 26.23
C LEU A 89 -14.39 26.42 25.45
N THR A 90 -14.95 25.23 25.57
CA THR A 90 -14.51 24.06 24.79
C THR A 90 -14.70 24.31 23.29
N SER A 91 -13.63 24.14 22.52
CA SER A 91 -13.65 24.32 21.07
C SER A 91 -14.37 23.15 20.36
N PRO A 92 -14.82 23.33 19.10
CA PRO A 92 -15.42 22.23 18.34
C PRO A 92 -14.49 21.01 18.15
N PRO A 93 -13.19 21.16 17.84
CA PRO A 93 -12.24 20.03 17.81
C PRO A 93 -12.11 19.33 19.17
N GLN A 94 -11.99 20.07 20.28
CA GLN A 94 -11.92 19.49 21.62
C GLN A 94 -13.17 18.67 21.96
N ALA A 95 -14.36 19.21 21.69
CA ALA A 95 -15.62 18.51 21.89
C ALA A 95 -15.71 17.23 21.04
N THR A 96 -15.19 17.29 19.80
CA THR A 96 -15.11 16.14 18.88
C THR A 96 -14.21 15.05 19.45
N VAL A 97 -13.02 15.40 19.96
CA VAL A 97 -12.10 14.46 20.60
C VAL A 97 -12.75 13.79 21.80
N MET A 98 -13.38 14.57 22.70
CA MET A 98 -14.07 14.01 23.88
C MET A 98 -15.20 13.05 23.49
N HIS A 99 -16.03 13.41 22.51
CA HIS A 99 -17.14 12.57 22.06
C HIS A 99 -16.65 11.27 21.43
N ASN A 100 -15.60 11.34 20.61
CA ASN A 100 -15.02 10.18 19.94
C ASN A 100 -14.28 9.26 20.90
N LEU A 101 -13.55 9.80 21.90
CA LEU A 101 -12.93 8.98 22.95
C LEU A 101 -13.98 8.25 23.79
N ARG A 102 -15.06 8.94 24.20
CA ARG A 102 -16.18 8.31 24.91
C ARG A 102 -16.79 7.17 24.07
N ARG A 103 -17.03 7.43 22.78
CA ARG A 103 -17.59 6.45 21.85
C ARG A 103 -16.65 5.25 21.67
N ALA A 104 -15.35 5.49 21.47
CA ALA A 104 -14.35 4.44 21.31
C ALA A 104 -14.21 3.55 22.56
N LEU A 105 -14.21 4.14 23.76
CA LEU A 105 -14.22 3.41 25.02
C LEU A 105 -15.46 2.52 25.14
N ALA A 106 -16.64 3.05 24.81
CA ALA A 106 -17.89 2.30 24.87
C ALA A 106 -17.91 1.12 23.89
N ILE A 107 -17.41 1.32 22.66
CA ILE A 107 -17.26 0.24 21.66
C ILE A 107 -16.33 -0.85 22.20
N ALA A 108 -15.17 -0.44 22.76
CA ALA A 108 -14.20 -1.37 23.33
C ALA A 108 -14.78 -2.21 24.47
N LEU A 109 -15.53 -1.58 25.39
CA LEU A 109 -16.20 -2.27 26.48
C LEU A 109 -17.28 -3.24 25.99
N ALA A 110 -18.06 -2.86 24.98
CA ALA A 110 -19.06 -3.73 24.38
C ALA A 110 -18.46 -4.97 23.71
N VAL A 111 -17.33 -4.81 23.00
CA VAL A 111 -16.59 -5.94 22.43
C VAL A 111 -15.98 -6.82 23.53
N GLY A 112 -15.46 -6.22 24.60
CA GLY A 112 -14.94 -6.95 25.76
C GLY A 112 -16.01 -7.81 26.45
N GLU A 113 -17.23 -7.31 26.58
CA GLU A 113 -18.37 -8.06 27.10
C GLU A 113 -18.73 -9.25 26.19
N ASN A 114 -18.84 -9.04 24.88
CA ASN A 114 -19.08 -10.12 23.92
C ASN A 114 -17.98 -11.19 23.97
N TYR A 115 -16.71 -10.78 24.09
CA TYR A 115 -15.59 -11.71 24.26
C TYR A 115 -15.71 -12.49 25.58
N ALA A 116 -16.05 -11.82 26.67
CA ALA A 116 -16.18 -12.45 27.98
C ALA A 116 -17.33 -13.47 28.03
N ASP A 117 -18.42 -13.21 27.31
CA ASP A 117 -19.54 -14.14 27.17
C ASP A 117 -19.18 -15.33 26.27
N ALA A 118 -18.52 -15.09 25.14
CA ALA A 118 -18.11 -16.14 24.21
C ALA A 118 -17.07 -17.12 24.81
N THR A 119 -16.25 -16.65 25.76
CA THR A 119 -15.20 -17.45 26.41
C THR A 119 -15.60 -18.04 27.77
N GLY A 120 -16.76 -17.65 28.31
CA GLY A 120 -17.17 -18.02 29.67
C GLY A 120 -16.40 -17.28 30.78
N LEU A 121 -15.62 -16.25 30.42
CA LEU A 121 -14.91 -15.39 31.38
C LEU A 121 -15.87 -14.65 32.32
N ALA A 122 -17.06 -14.27 31.85
CA ALA A 122 -18.07 -13.61 32.67
C ALA A 122 -18.46 -14.47 33.91
N ASP A 123 -18.63 -15.77 33.72
CA ASP A 123 -18.94 -16.71 34.81
C ASP A 123 -17.74 -16.96 35.75
N LEU A 124 -16.53 -16.97 35.20
CA LEU A 124 -15.31 -17.05 35.99
C LEU A 124 -15.10 -15.81 36.87
N ARG A 125 -15.37 -14.60 36.35
CA ARG A 125 -15.34 -13.36 37.13
C ARG A 125 -16.33 -13.41 38.29
N ARG A 126 -17.56 -13.88 38.05
CA ARG A 126 -18.60 -14.03 39.09
C ARG A 126 -18.17 -15.03 40.17
N SER A 127 -17.57 -16.15 39.75
CA SER A 127 -17.04 -17.17 40.66
C SER A 127 -15.86 -16.65 41.49
N ASN A 128 -14.97 -15.86 40.89
CA ASN A 128 -13.85 -15.23 41.58
C ASN A 128 -14.33 -14.22 42.63
N LEU A 129 -15.33 -13.39 42.28
CA LEU A 129 -15.94 -12.43 43.20
C LEU A 129 -16.64 -13.12 44.39
N ALA A 130 -17.25 -14.28 44.15
CA ALA A 130 -17.87 -15.11 45.19
C ALA A 130 -16.86 -15.92 46.03
N GLY A 131 -15.57 -15.87 45.69
CA GLY A 131 -14.52 -16.66 46.35
C GLY A 131 -14.58 -18.16 46.05
N SER A 132 -15.34 -18.57 45.02
CA SER A 132 -15.59 -19.97 44.65
C SER A 132 -14.87 -20.41 43.37
N LEU A 133 -13.89 -19.63 42.89
CA LEU A 133 -13.10 -19.97 41.70
C LEU A 133 -12.28 -21.25 41.93
N PRO A 134 -12.49 -22.32 41.14
CA PRO A 134 -11.71 -23.55 41.26
C PRO A 134 -10.21 -23.31 41.08
N ALA A 135 -9.39 -24.00 41.87
CA ALA A 135 -7.94 -23.77 41.89
C ALA A 135 -7.24 -24.14 40.57
N ASP A 136 -7.77 -25.14 39.87
CA ASP A 136 -7.35 -25.62 38.55
C ASP A 136 -7.69 -24.64 37.40
N ARG A 137 -8.68 -23.76 37.59
CA ARG A 137 -9.09 -22.75 36.59
C ARG A 137 -8.45 -21.37 36.80
N LYS A 138 -7.55 -21.21 37.78
CA LYS A 138 -6.90 -19.91 38.05
C LYS A 138 -6.00 -19.44 36.92
N THR A 139 -5.27 -20.36 36.28
CA THR A 139 -4.39 -20.03 35.15
C THR A 139 -5.22 -19.59 33.94
N GLU A 140 -6.20 -20.40 33.55
CA GLU A 140 -7.17 -20.09 32.48
C GLU A 140 -7.85 -18.73 32.72
N PHE A 141 -8.29 -18.46 33.95
CA PHE A 141 -8.88 -17.16 34.30
C PHE A 141 -7.92 -15.99 34.08
N SER A 142 -6.66 -16.13 34.49
CA SER A 142 -5.65 -15.09 34.30
C SER A 142 -5.31 -14.86 32.82
N GLU A 143 -5.25 -15.93 32.03
CA GLU A 143 -4.95 -15.86 30.59
C GLU A 143 -6.12 -15.22 29.82
N LEU A 144 -7.36 -15.60 30.12
CA LEU A 144 -8.57 -15.00 29.55
C LEU A 144 -8.71 -13.51 29.89
N MET A 145 -8.40 -13.12 31.14
CA MET A 145 -8.38 -11.71 31.54
C MET A 145 -7.32 -10.90 30.76
N GLY A 146 -6.17 -11.50 30.48
CA GLY A 146 -5.13 -10.88 29.67
C GLY A 146 -5.50 -10.77 28.18
N ALA A 147 -6.12 -11.81 27.63
CA ALA A 147 -6.61 -11.82 26.26
C ALA A 147 -7.70 -10.76 26.02
N GLU A 148 -8.67 -10.65 26.93
CA GLU A 148 -9.68 -9.59 26.91
C GLU A 148 -9.05 -8.21 27.05
N ALA A 149 -8.06 -8.04 27.94
CA ALA A 149 -7.38 -6.77 28.12
C ALA A 149 -6.71 -6.29 26.81
N LEU A 150 -6.04 -7.20 26.10
CA LEU A 150 -5.44 -6.90 24.79
C LEU A 150 -6.51 -6.58 23.74
N ALA A 151 -7.59 -7.36 23.68
CA ALA A 151 -8.69 -7.11 22.74
C ALA A 151 -9.34 -5.75 22.97
N VAL A 152 -9.72 -5.43 24.21
CA VAL A 152 -10.36 -4.16 24.58
C VAL A 152 -9.44 -2.98 24.30
N ALA A 153 -8.17 -3.05 24.71
CA ALA A 153 -7.23 -1.96 24.47
C ALA A 153 -6.98 -1.75 22.97
N HIS A 154 -6.90 -2.81 22.18
CA HIS A 154 -6.76 -2.70 20.73
C HIS A 154 -8.00 -2.07 20.09
N VAL A 155 -9.20 -2.52 20.47
CA VAL A 155 -10.45 -1.98 19.93
C VAL A 155 -10.62 -0.50 20.30
N PHE A 156 -10.25 -0.10 21.52
CA PHE A 156 -10.23 1.30 21.92
C PHE A 156 -9.33 2.14 21.02
N ALA A 157 -8.09 1.69 20.81
CA ALA A 157 -7.13 2.38 19.96
C ALA A 157 -7.61 2.45 18.50
N ASN A 158 -8.11 1.34 17.97
CA ASN A 158 -8.64 1.22 16.61
C ASN A 158 -9.85 2.13 16.37
N ALA A 159 -10.85 2.08 17.26
CA ALA A 159 -12.02 2.94 17.18
C ALA A 159 -11.65 4.43 17.33
N THR A 160 -10.70 4.76 18.21
CA THR A 160 -10.20 6.15 18.37
C THR A 160 -9.57 6.67 17.08
N ALA A 161 -8.63 5.91 16.49
CA ALA A 161 -7.97 6.28 15.25
C ALA A 161 -8.98 6.39 14.09
N PHE A 162 -9.91 5.44 13.99
CA PHE A 162 -10.94 5.41 12.95
C PHE A 162 -11.91 6.59 13.04
N LEU A 163 -12.43 6.90 14.24
CA LEU A 163 -13.40 7.98 14.45
C LEU A 163 -12.77 9.37 14.30
N LEU A 164 -11.49 9.52 14.66
CA LEU A 164 -10.76 10.78 14.49
C LEU A 164 -10.16 10.97 13.09
N GLY A 165 -10.04 9.93 12.28
CA GLY A 165 -9.48 9.99 10.93
C GLY A 165 -10.02 11.14 10.04
N PRO A 166 -11.34 11.38 9.97
CA PRO A 166 -11.90 12.50 9.20
C PRO A 166 -11.51 13.90 9.72
N HIS A 167 -11.13 13.99 10.99
CA HIS A 167 -10.81 15.24 11.69
C HIS A 167 -9.30 15.54 11.72
N GLY A 168 -8.46 14.61 11.25
CA GLY A 168 -7.02 14.81 11.12
C GLY A 168 -6.64 15.89 10.10
N SER A 169 -5.54 16.58 10.34
CA SER A 169 -4.96 17.56 9.41
C SER A 169 -3.66 17.02 8.78
N GLU A 170 -2.93 17.85 8.02
CA GLU A 170 -1.58 17.51 7.54
C GLU A 170 -0.52 17.58 8.65
N VAL A 171 -0.85 18.14 9.82
CA VAL A 171 0.03 18.19 10.99
C VAL A 171 0.10 16.81 11.62
N SER A 172 1.32 16.28 11.74
CA SER A 172 1.63 15.06 12.48
C SER A 172 2.36 15.37 13.79
N VAL A 173 2.17 14.51 14.78
CA VAL A 173 2.83 14.58 16.09
C VAL A 173 3.51 13.24 16.36
N GLU A 174 4.77 13.28 16.79
CA GLU A 174 5.50 12.10 17.24
C GLU A 174 5.39 12.00 18.77
N VAL A 175 4.61 11.02 19.23
CA VAL A 175 4.40 10.74 20.66
C VAL A 175 5.43 9.77 21.24
N GLY A 176 6.12 8.99 20.41
CA GLY A 176 7.04 7.94 20.84
C GLY A 176 6.38 6.57 21.01
N GLU A 177 7.10 5.62 21.59
CA GLU A 177 6.60 4.25 21.82
C GLU A 177 5.74 4.20 23.08
N VAL A 178 4.55 3.58 22.97
CA VAL A 178 3.64 3.40 24.11
C VAL A 178 4.16 2.33 25.08
N GLU A 179 4.34 2.70 26.35
CA GLU A 179 4.97 1.86 27.39
C GLU A 179 3.95 1.21 28.35
N GLU A 180 2.95 1.95 28.84
CA GLU A 180 2.01 1.58 29.91
C GLU A 180 0.87 0.67 29.43
N VAL A 181 1.20 -0.33 28.62
CA VAL A 181 0.24 -1.38 28.23
C VAL A 181 0.16 -2.42 29.36
N LEU A 182 -1.01 -2.56 29.98
CA LEU A 182 -1.27 -3.49 31.09
C LEU A 182 -2.18 -4.64 30.62
N THR A 183 -1.95 -5.84 31.15
CA THR A 183 -2.69 -7.06 30.72
C THR A 183 -3.32 -7.80 31.91
N ASP A 184 -3.45 -7.16 33.07
CA ASP A 184 -4.08 -7.78 34.25
C ASP A 184 -5.60 -7.93 34.06
N ASN A 185 -6.25 -6.91 33.49
CA ASN A 185 -7.67 -6.85 33.20
C ASN A 185 -7.99 -5.68 32.25
N ALA A 186 -9.13 -5.75 31.57
CA ALA A 186 -9.55 -4.74 30.60
C ALA A 186 -9.63 -3.31 31.16
N GLN A 187 -10.18 -3.13 32.36
CA GLN A 187 -10.30 -1.79 32.96
C GLN A 187 -8.93 -1.17 33.23
N LEU A 188 -8.01 -1.95 33.79
CA LEU A 188 -6.66 -1.48 34.09
C LEU A 188 -5.85 -1.21 32.80
N ALA A 189 -6.07 -2.00 31.75
CA ALA A 189 -5.48 -1.75 30.43
C ALA A 189 -5.92 -0.40 29.87
N LEU A 190 -7.22 -0.09 29.94
CA LEU A 190 -7.75 1.20 29.53
C LEU A 190 -7.24 2.35 30.41
N HIS A 191 -7.18 2.18 31.73
CA HIS A 191 -6.63 3.20 32.63
C HIS A 191 -5.15 3.49 32.34
N GLY A 192 -4.34 2.46 32.06
CA GLY A 192 -2.93 2.64 31.67
C GLY A 192 -2.79 3.42 30.36
N ALA A 193 -3.56 3.03 29.33
CA ALA A 193 -3.56 3.71 28.05
C ALA A 193 -4.04 5.17 28.16
N LEU A 194 -5.11 5.44 28.90
CA LEU A 194 -5.62 6.79 29.11
C LEU A 194 -4.66 7.65 29.94
N TRP A 195 -3.98 7.07 30.93
CA TRP A 195 -2.96 7.78 31.70
C TRP A 195 -1.79 8.22 30.81
N GLU A 196 -1.31 7.36 29.91
CA GLU A 196 -0.21 7.71 29.01
C GLU A 196 -0.66 8.74 27.95
N MET A 197 -1.88 8.58 27.41
CA MET A 197 -2.49 9.58 26.53
C MET A 197 -2.60 10.96 27.20
N ASP A 198 -2.92 11.04 28.51
CA ASP A 198 -2.92 12.33 29.24
C ASP A 198 -1.54 13.00 29.23
N GLN A 199 -0.47 12.21 29.40
CA GLN A 199 0.90 12.73 29.36
C GLN A 199 1.27 13.24 27.96
N ASP A 200 0.90 12.49 26.91
CA ASP A 200 1.18 12.87 25.53
C ASP A 200 0.42 14.13 25.12
N ILE A 201 -0.87 14.23 25.49
CA ILE A 201 -1.66 15.44 25.25
C ILE A 201 -0.99 16.62 25.98
N ALA A 202 -0.63 16.46 27.25
CA ALA A 202 0.02 17.54 28.01
C ALA A 202 1.34 18.00 27.38
N ARG A 203 2.06 17.10 26.71
CA ARG A 203 3.37 17.37 26.10
C ARG A 203 3.27 17.97 24.70
N HIS A 204 2.32 17.50 23.89
CA HIS A 204 2.32 17.74 22.45
C HIS A 204 1.12 18.54 21.93
N ALA A 205 -0.01 18.55 22.64
CA ALA A 205 -1.23 19.24 22.22
C ALA A 205 -1.19 20.72 22.62
N SER A 206 -0.41 21.51 21.87
CA SER A 206 -0.32 22.97 22.08
C SER A 206 -1.44 23.77 21.41
N ASP A 207 -2.24 23.12 20.57
CA ASP A 207 -3.41 23.67 19.88
C ASP A 207 -4.35 22.52 19.48
N ASP A 208 -5.57 22.85 19.05
CA ASP A 208 -6.59 21.89 18.63
C ASP A 208 -6.15 20.95 17.50
N VAL A 209 -5.32 21.44 16.58
CA VAL A 209 -4.86 20.64 15.43
C VAL A 209 -3.88 19.57 15.90
N ARG A 210 -2.94 19.98 16.77
CA ARG A 210 -1.98 19.09 17.42
C ARG A 210 -2.64 18.16 18.42
N LEU A 211 -3.73 18.57 19.08
CA LEU A 211 -4.53 17.69 19.94
C LEU A 211 -5.04 16.48 19.16
N VAL A 212 -5.72 16.70 18.03
CA VAL A 212 -6.22 15.59 17.18
C VAL A 212 -5.06 14.73 16.70
N ALA A 213 -3.98 15.34 16.21
CA ALA A 213 -2.80 14.62 15.74
C ALA A 213 -2.12 13.77 16.83
N THR A 214 -2.05 14.28 18.07
CA THR A 214 -1.46 13.58 19.23
C THR A 214 -2.30 12.36 19.61
N VAL A 215 -3.62 12.52 19.71
CA VAL A 215 -4.53 11.41 20.08
C VAL A 215 -4.54 10.32 19.00
N THR A 216 -4.55 10.71 17.72
CA THR A 216 -4.48 9.75 16.61
C THR A 216 -3.13 9.02 16.58
N ALA A 217 -2.00 9.74 16.73
CA ALA A 217 -0.68 9.14 16.76
C ALA A 217 -0.50 8.16 17.93
N PHE A 218 -0.99 8.53 19.12
CA PHE A 218 -1.02 7.63 20.28
C PHE A 218 -1.83 6.37 20.00
N ALA A 219 -3.02 6.50 19.42
CA ALA A 219 -3.86 5.35 19.09
C ALA A 219 -3.18 4.40 18.09
N GLU A 220 -2.46 4.92 17.10
CA GLU A 220 -1.68 4.11 16.16
C GLU A 220 -0.55 3.34 16.86
N GLN A 221 0.23 4.02 17.72
CA GLN A 221 1.33 3.40 18.47
C GLN A 221 0.81 2.35 19.48
N LEU A 222 -0.32 2.63 20.14
CA LEU A 222 -0.97 1.69 21.04
C LEU A 222 -1.42 0.41 20.31
N MET A 223 -2.02 0.55 19.11
CA MET A 223 -2.39 -0.61 18.28
C MET A 223 -1.18 -1.47 17.91
N GLU A 224 -0.10 -0.85 17.46
CA GLU A 224 1.14 -1.56 17.09
C GLU A 224 1.70 -2.33 18.28
N LYS A 225 1.82 -1.67 19.44
CA LYS A 225 2.33 -2.26 20.67
C LYS A 225 1.47 -3.44 21.14
N ILE A 226 0.15 -3.31 21.10
CA ILE A 226 -0.78 -4.37 21.52
C ILE A 226 -0.72 -5.55 20.55
N THR A 227 -0.66 -5.29 19.24
CA THR A 227 -0.56 -6.34 18.22
C THR A 227 0.71 -7.17 18.42
N LEU A 228 1.84 -6.53 18.74
CA LEU A 228 3.08 -7.23 19.09
C LEU A 228 2.94 -8.11 20.33
N ARG A 229 2.23 -7.63 21.36
CA ARG A 229 1.96 -8.44 22.57
C ARG A 229 1.01 -9.60 22.30
N ALA A 230 0.01 -9.39 21.44
CA ALA A 230 -0.99 -10.38 21.07
C ALA A 230 -0.38 -11.61 20.36
N GLN A 231 0.74 -11.46 19.64
CA GLN A 231 1.42 -12.58 18.96
C GLN A 231 1.80 -13.74 19.90
N ASN A 232 1.99 -13.47 21.20
CA ASN A 232 2.42 -14.48 22.18
C ASN A 232 1.33 -14.79 23.22
N ALA A 233 0.12 -14.25 23.08
CA ALA A 233 -0.96 -14.44 24.04
C ALA A 233 -1.88 -15.61 23.64
N ALA A 234 -2.37 -16.34 24.64
CA ALA A 234 -3.32 -17.44 24.46
C ALA A 234 -4.77 -16.92 24.43
N HIS A 235 -5.70 -17.75 23.97
CA HIS A 235 -7.16 -17.52 24.00
C HIS A 235 -7.65 -16.32 23.18
N LEU A 236 -6.92 -15.93 22.14
CA LEU A 236 -7.31 -14.82 21.27
C LEU A 236 -8.24 -15.24 20.12
N GLU A 237 -8.39 -16.55 19.85
CA GLU A 237 -9.17 -17.07 18.73
C GLU A 237 -10.62 -16.57 18.68
N PRO A 238 -11.35 -16.45 19.82
CA PRO A 238 -12.71 -15.90 19.83
C PRO A 238 -12.78 -14.43 19.41
N PHE A 239 -11.69 -13.67 19.59
CA PHE A 239 -11.60 -12.27 19.17
C PHE A 239 -11.11 -12.14 17.71
N THR A 240 -10.10 -12.92 17.32
CA THR A 240 -9.50 -12.82 15.98
C THR A 240 -10.38 -13.40 14.88
N ASN A 241 -11.21 -14.40 15.19
CA ASN A 241 -12.14 -15.01 14.23
C ASN A 241 -13.50 -14.29 14.15
N ALA A 242 -13.78 -13.37 15.06
CA ALA A 242 -15.02 -12.61 15.06
C ALA A 242 -14.88 -11.30 14.27
N SER A 243 -15.96 -10.89 13.63
CA SER A 243 -16.08 -9.58 13.00
C SER A 243 -17.30 -8.85 13.53
N TRP A 244 -17.11 -7.66 14.08
CA TRP A 244 -18.19 -6.80 14.58
C TRP A 244 -18.37 -5.59 13.67
N ARG A 245 -19.59 -5.36 13.22
CA ARG A 245 -19.98 -4.18 12.44
C ARG A 245 -20.77 -3.22 13.32
N ILE A 246 -20.30 -1.98 13.39
CA ILE A 246 -21.01 -0.85 13.99
C ILE A 246 -21.59 -0.02 12.83
N GLU A 247 -22.88 -0.20 12.56
CA GLU A 247 -23.53 0.46 11.41
C GLU A 247 -23.51 1.99 11.52
N ALA A 248 -23.75 2.53 12.72
CA ALA A 248 -23.82 3.97 12.96
C ALA A 248 -22.51 4.71 12.60
N ASP A 249 -21.37 4.04 12.78
CA ASP A 249 -20.04 4.62 12.58
C ASP A 249 -19.40 4.20 11.25
N ASP A 250 -20.01 3.28 10.49
CA ASP A 250 -19.39 2.60 9.35
C ASP A 250 -18.08 1.86 9.72
N LEU A 251 -17.96 1.44 10.99
CA LEU A 251 -16.77 0.80 11.55
C LEU A 251 -16.94 -0.73 11.56
N THR A 252 -15.91 -1.46 11.12
CA THR A 252 -15.87 -2.92 11.23
C THR A 252 -14.63 -3.37 11.98
N ILE A 253 -14.80 -3.91 13.19
CA ILE A 253 -13.73 -4.50 13.98
C ILE A 253 -13.48 -5.93 13.52
N ARG A 254 -12.21 -6.28 13.23
CA ARG A 254 -11.77 -7.63 12.84
C ARG A 254 -10.46 -7.95 13.57
N GLY A 255 -10.54 -8.66 14.69
CA GLY A 255 -9.36 -9.00 15.49
C GLY A 255 -8.42 -7.81 15.73
N PHE A 256 -7.12 -8.03 15.49
CA PHE A 256 -6.05 -7.03 15.64
C PHE A 256 -5.75 -6.26 14.33
N ASP A 257 -6.67 -6.25 13.36
CA ASP A 257 -6.52 -5.44 12.15
C ASP A 257 -6.93 -3.98 12.42
N ALA A 258 -6.09 -3.04 12.02
CA ALA A 258 -6.42 -1.61 12.06
C ALA A 258 -7.53 -1.30 11.05
N SER A 259 -8.63 -0.71 11.53
CA SER A 259 -9.70 -0.21 10.69
C SER A 259 -9.28 1.16 10.16
N ALA A 260 -9.19 1.30 8.85
CA ALA A 260 -8.90 2.58 8.24
C ALA A 260 -10.19 3.31 7.85
N LYS A 261 -10.58 4.34 8.62
CA LYS A 261 -11.33 5.49 8.07
C LYS A 261 -10.27 6.52 7.68
N GLY A 262 -9.43 6.15 6.72
CA GLY A 262 -8.67 7.19 6.04
C GLY A 262 -9.69 8.22 5.57
N LYS A 263 -9.33 9.51 5.63
CA LYS A 263 -9.75 10.37 4.52
C LYS A 263 -9.55 9.50 3.29
N SER A 264 -10.63 9.13 2.60
CA SER A 264 -10.50 8.88 1.18
C SER A 264 -9.69 10.09 0.75
N SER A 265 -8.42 9.89 0.38
CA SER A 265 -7.70 10.91 -0.34
C SER A 265 -8.55 11.03 -1.58
N THR A 266 -9.53 11.94 -1.52
CA THR A 266 -10.50 12.17 -2.57
C THR A 266 -9.61 12.35 -3.76
N LEU A 267 -9.69 11.41 -4.71
CA LEU A 267 -8.64 11.23 -5.66
C LEU A 267 -8.47 12.56 -6.41
N THR A 268 -7.47 13.37 -6.04
CA THR A 268 -7.19 14.69 -6.62
C THR A 268 -6.45 14.53 -7.94
N MET A 269 -6.66 13.39 -8.60
CA MET A 269 -6.12 13.08 -9.89
C MET A 269 -7.20 13.32 -10.93
N THR A 270 -6.89 14.14 -11.94
CA THR A 270 -7.77 14.28 -13.10
C THR A 270 -7.66 13.01 -13.94
N PHE A 271 -8.75 12.25 -14.03
CA PHE A 271 -8.80 11.07 -14.88
C PHE A 271 -8.79 11.44 -16.36
N LYS A 272 -8.26 10.52 -17.16
CA LYS A 272 -8.17 10.65 -18.61
C LYS A 272 -8.86 9.49 -19.29
N GLN A 273 -9.59 9.76 -20.36
CA GLN A 273 -10.18 8.72 -21.20
C GLN A 273 -9.13 8.14 -22.17
N PRO A 274 -9.32 6.92 -22.67
CA PRO A 274 -8.35 6.30 -23.59
C PRO A 274 -8.00 7.12 -24.84
N HIS A 275 -8.96 7.91 -25.34
CA HIS A 275 -8.75 8.80 -26.50
C HIS A 275 -7.95 10.06 -26.17
N GLU A 276 -7.89 10.46 -24.89
CA GLU A 276 -7.10 11.60 -24.43
C GLU A 276 -5.60 11.25 -24.26
N VAL A 277 -5.24 9.97 -24.31
CA VAL A 277 -3.84 9.53 -24.36
C VAL A 277 -3.49 9.31 -25.83
N VAL A 278 -2.88 10.31 -26.47
CA VAL A 278 -2.55 10.24 -27.91
C VAL A 278 -1.28 9.42 -28.14
N GLY A 279 -1.23 8.64 -29.23
CA GLY A 279 -0.18 7.66 -29.49
C GLY A 279 -0.20 6.49 -28.50
N ASN A 280 0.98 5.94 -28.17
CA ASN A 280 1.16 4.90 -27.14
C ASN A 280 0.24 3.66 -27.26
N HIS A 281 -0.14 3.26 -28.48
CA HIS A 281 -1.20 2.26 -28.72
C HIS A 281 -1.02 0.96 -27.94
N ILE A 282 0.21 0.42 -27.89
CA ILE A 282 0.54 -0.82 -27.18
C ILE A 282 0.38 -0.64 -25.67
N ALA A 283 0.95 0.43 -25.10
CA ALA A 283 0.85 0.70 -23.67
C ALA A 283 -0.60 0.95 -23.24
N LYS A 284 -1.40 1.65 -24.06
CA LYS A 284 -2.84 1.84 -23.80
C LYS A 284 -3.58 0.51 -23.79
N TYR A 285 -3.34 -0.33 -24.80
CA TYR A 285 -3.95 -1.65 -24.89
C TYR A 285 -3.66 -2.50 -23.64
N GLN A 286 -2.39 -2.57 -23.25
CA GLN A 286 -1.95 -3.35 -22.10
C GLN A 286 -2.53 -2.79 -20.78
N ALA A 287 -2.58 -1.46 -20.62
CA ALA A 287 -3.17 -0.81 -19.45
C ALA A 287 -4.68 -1.06 -19.35
N MET A 288 -5.42 -0.93 -20.46
CA MET A 288 -6.87 -1.23 -20.52
C MET A 288 -7.16 -2.68 -20.15
N LYS A 289 -6.36 -3.61 -20.67
CA LYS A 289 -6.50 -5.03 -20.39
C LYS A 289 -6.20 -5.35 -18.93
N LEU A 290 -5.13 -4.80 -18.38
CA LEU A 290 -4.76 -4.98 -16.97
C LEU A 290 -5.84 -4.42 -16.03
N ALA A 291 -6.42 -3.26 -16.37
CA ALA A 291 -7.54 -2.69 -15.63
C ALA A 291 -8.75 -3.65 -15.57
N LYS A 292 -9.08 -4.31 -16.69
CA LYS A 292 -10.15 -5.32 -16.76
C LYS A 292 -9.79 -6.61 -16.00
N MET A 293 -8.53 -7.07 -16.06
CA MET A 293 -8.05 -8.26 -15.35
C MET A 293 -8.17 -8.13 -13.83
N LEU A 294 -7.89 -6.94 -13.27
CA LEU A 294 -8.05 -6.66 -11.84
C LEU A 294 -9.49 -6.92 -11.35
N MET A 295 -10.48 -6.58 -12.17
CA MET A 295 -11.89 -6.70 -11.82
C MET A 295 -12.36 -8.15 -11.68
N ALA A 296 -11.62 -9.13 -12.24
CA ALA A 296 -11.94 -10.55 -12.08
C ALA A 296 -11.64 -11.10 -10.66
N TYR A 297 -11.06 -10.29 -9.78
CA TYR A 297 -10.79 -10.65 -8.40
C TYR A 297 -12.06 -11.06 -7.65
N ASP A 298 -11.93 -12.10 -6.84
CA ASP A 298 -12.99 -12.61 -5.98
C ASP A 298 -12.65 -12.30 -4.51
N PHE A 299 -13.43 -11.42 -3.89
CA PHE A 299 -13.17 -10.95 -2.52
C PHE A 299 -13.40 -12.03 -1.46
N ASP A 300 -14.31 -12.97 -1.72
CA ASP A 300 -14.63 -14.06 -0.79
C ASP A 300 -13.50 -15.09 -0.78
N ARG A 301 -13.10 -15.60 -1.96
CA ARG A 301 -11.99 -16.56 -2.08
C ARG A 301 -10.61 -15.92 -1.96
N ARG A 302 -10.53 -14.59 -2.10
CA ARG A 302 -9.29 -13.80 -2.17
C ARG A 302 -8.34 -14.25 -3.27
N LEU A 303 -8.90 -14.63 -4.43
CA LEU A 303 -8.17 -15.14 -5.59
C LEU A 303 -8.66 -14.47 -6.88
N ASN A 304 -7.76 -14.34 -7.86
CA ASN A 304 -8.09 -13.90 -9.21
C ASN A 304 -7.84 -15.06 -10.20
N PRO A 305 -8.79 -15.41 -11.08
CA PRO A 305 -8.59 -16.45 -12.09
C PRO A 305 -7.35 -16.22 -12.97
N PHE A 306 -7.00 -14.97 -13.29
CA PHE A 306 -5.79 -14.65 -14.06
C PHE A 306 -4.48 -14.92 -13.28
N ALA A 307 -4.53 -14.88 -11.94
CA ALA A 307 -3.37 -15.24 -11.12
C ALA A 307 -3.17 -16.78 -11.11
N GLU A 308 -4.26 -17.54 -11.18
CA GLU A 308 -4.23 -19.01 -11.21
C GLU A 308 -3.88 -19.58 -12.60
N LEU A 309 -4.53 -19.06 -13.64
CA LEU A 309 -4.31 -19.49 -15.03
C LEU A 309 -2.96 -19.02 -15.59
N GLY A 310 -2.33 -18.08 -14.90
CA GLY A 310 -1.16 -17.34 -15.38
C GLY A 310 -1.57 -16.15 -16.24
N GLY A 311 -0.66 -15.19 -16.36
CA GLY A 311 -0.87 -13.99 -17.18
C GLY A 311 -1.25 -12.72 -16.40
N PHE A 312 -1.57 -12.82 -15.10
CA PHE A 312 -1.76 -11.63 -14.27
C PHE A 312 -0.46 -10.84 -14.10
N ILE A 313 -0.51 -9.54 -14.40
CA ILE A 313 0.62 -8.64 -14.32
C ILE A 313 0.60 -7.94 -12.95
N PHE A 314 1.31 -8.51 -11.98
CA PHE A 314 1.41 -7.95 -10.64
C PHE A 314 2.29 -6.70 -10.59
N THR A 315 3.38 -6.68 -11.36
CA THR A 315 4.29 -5.54 -11.50
C THR A 315 4.54 -5.28 -12.99
N PHE A 316 4.56 -4.01 -13.39
CA PHE A 316 4.99 -3.63 -14.73
C PHE A 316 5.88 -2.40 -14.71
N MET A 317 6.68 -2.24 -15.77
CA MET A 317 7.57 -1.11 -15.94
C MET A 317 7.15 -0.28 -17.15
N GLY A 318 6.82 0.99 -16.92
CA GLY A 318 6.44 1.98 -17.93
C GLY A 318 7.62 2.88 -18.28
N ASP A 319 8.23 2.64 -19.44
CA ASP A 319 9.45 3.33 -19.86
C ASP A 319 9.17 4.28 -21.02
N GLY A 320 9.68 5.49 -20.92
CA GLY A 320 9.49 6.50 -21.96
C GLY A 320 10.33 7.73 -21.67
N LYS A 321 10.73 8.44 -22.72
CA LYS A 321 11.45 9.71 -22.59
C LYS A 321 10.60 10.72 -21.79
N PRO A 322 11.22 11.76 -21.20
CA PRO A 322 10.47 12.84 -20.58
C PRO A 322 9.43 13.44 -21.53
N GLY A 323 8.20 13.60 -21.05
CA GLY A 323 7.11 14.22 -21.82
C GLY A 323 6.33 13.31 -22.77
N THR A 324 6.51 11.98 -22.74
CA THR A 324 5.82 11.05 -23.65
C THR A 324 4.42 10.60 -23.20
N GLY A 325 3.88 11.19 -22.13
CA GLY A 325 2.52 10.91 -21.65
C GLY A 325 2.40 9.79 -20.61
N LYS A 326 3.47 9.43 -19.90
CA LYS A 326 3.45 8.44 -18.79
C LYS A 326 2.43 8.80 -17.70
N THR A 327 2.46 10.04 -17.21
CA THR A 327 1.50 10.52 -16.21
C THR A 327 0.06 10.44 -16.73
N THR A 328 -0.17 10.79 -18.01
CA THR A 328 -1.49 10.68 -18.65
C THR A 328 -1.95 9.22 -18.76
N LEU A 329 -1.03 8.28 -19.01
CA LEU A 329 -1.32 6.84 -19.02
C LEU A 329 -1.70 6.33 -17.62
N ILE A 330 -1.03 6.80 -16.56
CA ILE A 330 -1.40 6.50 -15.17
C ILE A 330 -2.81 7.02 -14.87
N GLN A 331 -3.08 8.28 -15.24
CA GLN A 331 -4.40 8.91 -15.06
C GLN A 331 -5.51 8.15 -15.77
N MET A 332 -5.21 7.64 -16.96
CA MET A 332 -6.13 6.82 -17.73
C MET A 332 -6.40 5.49 -17.04
N MET A 333 -5.35 4.76 -16.66
CA MET A 333 -5.50 3.46 -16.02
C MET A 333 -6.22 3.55 -14.68
N ALA A 334 -5.87 4.52 -13.83
CA ALA A 334 -6.55 4.76 -12.55
C ALA A 334 -8.03 5.12 -12.77
N GLY A 335 -8.35 5.92 -13.78
CA GLY A 335 -9.73 6.29 -14.12
C GLY A 335 -10.58 5.13 -14.61
N LEU A 336 -10.00 4.26 -15.46
CA LEU A 336 -10.67 3.05 -15.91
C LEU A 336 -10.99 2.11 -14.74
N ILE A 337 -10.00 1.82 -13.89
CA ILE A 337 -10.19 0.93 -12.74
C ILE A 337 -11.23 1.52 -11.78
N GLN A 338 -11.15 2.82 -11.48
CA GLN A 338 -12.13 3.47 -10.64
C GLN A 338 -13.54 3.38 -11.22
N GLY A 339 -13.70 3.66 -12.52
CA GLY A 339 -15.00 3.57 -13.20
C GLY A 339 -15.60 2.17 -13.13
N TYR A 340 -14.77 1.13 -13.37
CA TYR A 340 -15.21 -0.26 -13.24
C TYR A 340 -15.58 -0.63 -11.79
N CYS A 341 -14.79 -0.17 -10.81
CA CYS A 341 -15.08 -0.38 -9.40
C CYS A 341 -16.37 0.31 -8.95
N GLN A 342 -16.63 1.54 -9.42
CA GLN A 342 -17.87 2.26 -9.16
C GLN A 342 -19.08 1.52 -9.72
N ASN A 343 -18.99 1.00 -10.95
CA ASN A 343 -20.06 0.21 -11.56
C ASN A 343 -20.33 -1.10 -10.81
N ALA A 344 -19.28 -1.77 -10.32
CA ALA A 344 -19.39 -3.04 -9.59
C ALA A 344 -19.66 -2.87 -8.08
N GLY A 345 -19.58 -1.66 -7.53
CA GLY A 345 -19.65 -1.42 -6.09
C GLY A 345 -18.42 -1.93 -5.32
N TYR A 346 -17.27 -2.06 -6.00
CA TYR A 346 -16.02 -2.52 -5.38
C TYR A 346 -15.23 -1.35 -4.78
N PRO A 347 -14.59 -1.54 -3.62
CA PRO A 347 -13.68 -0.54 -3.07
C PRO A 347 -12.40 -0.45 -3.92
N PHE A 348 -12.05 0.77 -4.33
CA PHE A 348 -10.84 1.06 -5.10
C PHE A 348 -9.87 1.91 -4.28
N ARG A 349 -8.58 1.53 -4.30
CA ARG A 349 -7.50 2.31 -3.70
C ARG A 349 -6.40 2.55 -4.71
N TYR A 350 -6.13 3.83 -4.95
CA TYR A 350 -4.95 4.27 -5.68
C TYR A 350 -4.00 4.98 -4.73
N GLN A 351 -2.71 4.67 -4.84
CA GLN A 351 -1.66 5.36 -4.09
C GLN A 351 -0.44 5.53 -5.00
N ASN A 352 0.26 6.64 -4.84
CA ASN A 352 1.52 6.90 -5.53
C ASN A 352 2.65 6.98 -4.50
N LEU A 353 3.77 6.33 -4.80
CA LEU A 353 5.04 6.51 -4.12
C LEU A 353 5.88 7.48 -4.96
N SER A 354 6.14 8.67 -4.42
CA SER A 354 6.91 9.74 -5.05
C SER A 354 8.16 10.05 -4.22
N THR A 355 9.06 10.88 -4.76
CA THR A 355 10.28 11.34 -4.07
C THR A 355 10.02 12.01 -2.72
N GLU A 356 8.81 12.51 -2.48
CA GLU A 356 8.37 13.04 -1.17
C GLU A 356 8.39 11.98 -0.05
N SER A 357 8.39 10.69 -0.43
CA SER A 357 8.47 9.57 0.52
C SER A 357 9.92 9.30 0.98
N ILE A 358 10.92 9.92 0.34
CA ILE A 358 12.32 9.85 0.77
C ILE A 358 12.51 10.82 1.93
N ASP A 359 12.87 10.24 3.07
CA ASP A 359 13.17 11.00 4.28
C ASP A 359 14.68 10.90 4.61
N SER A 360 15.20 11.99 5.16
CA SER A 360 16.56 12.08 5.69
C SER A 360 16.78 11.27 6.98
N TYR A 361 15.72 10.92 7.71
CA TYR A 361 15.77 10.10 8.92
C TYR A 361 15.86 8.61 8.58
N GLN A 362 16.85 7.94 9.16
CA GLN A 362 17.15 6.53 8.92
C GLN A 362 15.94 5.63 9.19
N GLY A 363 15.60 4.75 8.25
CA GLY A 363 14.50 3.81 8.36
C GLY A 363 13.12 4.37 8.02
N LYS A 364 12.93 5.70 7.97
CA LYS A 364 11.61 6.29 7.67
C LYS A 364 11.23 6.11 6.20
N SER A 365 12.20 6.19 5.29
CA SER A 365 12.01 5.89 3.87
C SER A 365 11.51 4.45 3.66
N ALA A 366 12.07 3.48 4.41
CA ALA A 366 11.60 2.10 4.40
C ALA A 366 10.17 1.96 4.95
N GLN A 367 9.85 2.64 6.07
CA GLN A 367 8.50 2.60 6.66
C GLN A 367 7.45 3.17 5.70
N ASN A 368 7.73 4.31 5.07
CA ASN A 368 6.83 4.94 4.10
C ASN A 368 6.58 4.01 2.90
N ALA A 369 7.64 3.40 2.35
CA ALA A 369 7.52 2.43 1.28
C ALA A 369 6.71 1.19 1.70
N LYS A 370 6.92 0.69 2.93
CA LYS A 370 6.20 -0.48 3.44
C LYS A 370 4.71 -0.17 3.66
N ALA A 371 4.39 1.01 4.19
CA ALA A 371 3.02 1.47 4.35
C ALA A 371 2.32 1.58 2.99
N PHE A 372 2.96 2.19 2.00
CA PHE A 372 2.47 2.24 0.62
C PHE A 372 2.16 0.85 0.06
N ILE A 373 3.10 -0.10 0.17
CA ILE A 373 2.92 -1.47 -0.32
C ILE A 373 1.75 -2.16 0.40
N ASN A 374 1.69 -2.09 1.73
CA ASN A 374 0.66 -2.74 2.52
C ASN A 374 -0.74 -2.20 2.22
N ASN A 375 -0.85 -0.88 2.06
CA ASN A 375 -2.12 -0.24 1.74
C ASN A 375 -2.66 -0.69 0.37
N VAL A 376 -1.78 -0.80 -0.63
CA VAL A 376 -2.19 -1.26 -1.98
C VAL A 376 -2.47 -2.77 -2.01
N LEU A 377 -1.77 -3.56 -1.19
CA LEU A 377 -1.93 -5.03 -1.11
C LEU A 377 -3.17 -5.50 -0.32
N ASP A 378 -3.86 -4.59 0.36
CA ASP A 378 -5.06 -4.88 1.15
C ASP A 378 -6.05 -5.78 0.38
N PRO A 379 -6.31 -7.02 0.84
CA PRO A 379 -7.21 -7.96 0.16
C PRO A 379 -8.66 -7.49 0.07
N GLY A 380 -9.04 -6.49 0.89
CA GLY A 380 -10.37 -5.91 0.90
C GLY A 380 -10.62 -4.91 -0.23
N VAL A 381 -9.61 -4.55 -1.04
CA VAL A 381 -9.73 -3.53 -2.10
C VAL A 381 -9.12 -3.96 -3.43
N ILE A 382 -9.60 -3.37 -4.52
CA ILE A 382 -8.86 -3.32 -5.79
C ILE A 382 -7.80 -2.24 -5.68
N GLY A 383 -6.53 -2.62 -5.77
CA GLY A 383 -5.38 -1.74 -5.56
C GLY A 383 -4.68 -1.35 -6.86
N PHE A 384 -4.34 -0.08 -7.03
CA PHE A 384 -3.38 0.36 -8.04
C PHE A 384 -2.31 1.24 -7.40
N GLY A 385 -1.10 0.70 -7.29
CA GLY A 385 0.06 1.41 -6.77
C GLY A 385 0.94 1.92 -7.90
N THR A 386 1.33 3.19 -7.88
CA THR A 386 2.34 3.70 -8.82
C THR A 386 3.60 4.15 -8.10
N ILE A 387 4.73 3.97 -8.77
CA ILE A 387 6.03 4.48 -8.35
C ILE A 387 6.52 5.33 -9.52
N ASP A 388 6.23 6.63 -9.44
CA ASP A 388 6.65 7.58 -10.48
C ASP A 388 8.11 7.99 -10.25
N ASP A 389 8.85 8.25 -11.33
CA ASP A 389 10.30 8.48 -11.31
C ASP A 389 11.07 7.43 -10.48
N ILE A 390 10.83 6.14 -10.75
CA ILE A 390 11.51 5.05 -10.03
C ILE A 390 13.04 5.12 -10.13
N ASP A 391 13.58 5.70 -11.20
CA ASP A 391 15.02 5.98 -11.34
C ASP A 391 15.55 6.96 -10.29
N GLN A 392 14.70 7.81 -9.71
CA GLN A 392 15.04 8.71 -8.61
C GLN A 392 14.70 8.13 -7.24
N LEU A 393 13.75 7.20 -7.16
CA LEU A 393 13.35 6.56 -5.90
C LEU A 393 14.18 5.34 -5.54
N ALA A 394 14.56 4.55 -6.53
CA ALA A 394 15.25 3.28 -6.36
C ALA A 394 16.61 3.28 -7.06
N GLY A 395 17.64 3.72 -6.33
CA GLY A 395 19.00 3.80 -6.82
C GLY A 395 19.67 2.45 -7.04
N LYS A 396 20.59 2.39 -8.02
CA LYS A 396 21.37 1.20 -8.35
C LYS A 396 22.33 0.83 -7.22
N ARG A 397 22.32 -0.43 -6.80
CA ARG A 397 23.19 -0.92 -5.72
C ARG A 397 24.68 -0.78 -6.09
N GLY A 398 25.46 -0.17 -5.19
CA GLY A 398 26.90 0.04 -5.37
C GLY A 398 27.28 1.34 -6.08
N ASP A 399 26.29 2.11 -6.54
CA ASP A 399 26.54 3.48 -6.97
C ASP A 399 26.80 4.38 -5.76
N ARG A 400 27.93 5.09 -5.76
CA ARG A 400 28.30 6.03 -4.70
C ARG A 400 27.38 7.25 -4.63
N GLN A 401 26.58 7.51 -5.67
CA GLN A 401 25.66 8.63 -5.73
C GLN A 401 24.27 8.33 -5.15
N SER A 402 23.94 7.06 -4.86
CA SER A 402 22.64 6.68 -4.27
C SER A 402 22.59 7.03 -2.78
N SER A 403 21.52 7.70 -2.35
CA SER A 403 21.26 8.04 -0.95
C SER A 403 20.85 6.81 -0.13
N ALA A 404 21.03 6.88 1.20
CA ALA A 404 20.60 5.82 2.11
C ALA A 404 19.09 5.56 2.03
N GLY A 405 18.27 6.62 1.97
CA GLY A 405 16.82 6.51 1.84
C GLY A 405 16.38 5.82 0.53
N GLN A 406 17.04 6.11 -0.59
CA GLN A 406 16.80 5.39 -1.85
C GLN A 406 17.12 3.90 -1.71
N LEU A 407 18.25 3.54 -1.10
CA LEU A 407 18.63 2.13 -0.91
C LEU A 407 17.65 1.38 0.02
N GLU A 408 17.13 2.06 1.04
CA GLU A 408 16.07 1.55 1.92
C GLU A 408 14.77 1.25 1.14
N ILE A 409 14.30 2.19 0.32
CA ILE A 409 13.12 1.99 -0.54
C ILE A 409 13.35 0.84 -1.51
N THR A 410 14.51 0.80 -2.18
CA THR A 410 14.90 -0.28 -3.09
C THR A 410 14.80 -1.64 -2.37
N ALA A 411 15.31 -1.75 -1.13
CA ALA A 411 15.21 -2.97 -0.32
C ALA A 411 13.77 -3.42 -0.09
N VAL A 412 12.89 -2.51 0.32
CA VAL A 412 11.46 -2.80 0.57
C VAL A 412 10.74 -3.23 -0.72
N LEU A 413 10.96 -2.53 -1.84
CA LEU A 413 10.36 -2.88 -3.12
C LEU A 413 10.80 -4.27 -3.59
N MET A 414 12.07 -4.62 -3.41
CA MET A 414 12.55 -5.96 -3.72
C MET A 414 11.90 -7.03 -2.86
N GLU A 415 11.85 -6.84 -1.55
CA GLU A 415 11.16 -7.78 -0.67
C GLU A 415 9.68 -7.93 -1.06
N SER A 416 9.04 -6.84 -1.42
CA SER A 416 7.60 -6.81 -1.69
C SER A 416 7.21 -7.43 -3.03
N PHE A 417 8.01 -7.24 -4.08
CA PHE A 417 7.65 -7.68 -5.44
C PHE A 417 8.07 -9.11 -5.78
N ALA A 418 9.05 -9.67 -5.09
CA ALA A 418 9.51 -11.04 -5.33
C ALA A 418 10.15 -11.69 -4.09
N GLY A 419 9.75 -11.29 -2.89
CA GLY A 419 10.20 -11.92 -1.65
C GLY A 419 9.56 -13.29 -1.48
N ALA A 420 10.17 -14.14 -0.66
CA ALA A 420 9.66 -15.47 -0.35
C ALA A 420 8.24 -15.47 0.25
N ASN A 421 7.83 -14.34 0.84
CA ASN A 421 6.53 -14.16 1.50
C ASN A 421 5.52 -13.37 0.65
N THR A 422 5.86 -12.95 -0.57
CA THR A 422 4.94 -12.17 -1.42
C THR A 422 3.80 -13.07 -1.92
N VAL A 423 2.56 -12.76 -1.53
CA VAL A 423 1.37 -13.46 -2.00
C VAL A 423 0.64 -12.62 -3.06
N VAL A 424 0.73 -13.03 -4.32
CA VAL A 424 0.03 -12.40 -5.44
C VAL A 424 -1.39 -12.95 -5.54
N ARG A 425 -2.37 -12.21 -5.02
CA ARG A 425 -3.79 -12.58 -5.04
C ARG A 425 -4.52 -12.15 -6.32
N GLY A 426 -3.96 -11.17 -7.02
CA GLY A 426 -4.53 -10.57 -8.22
C GLY A 426 -5.59 -9.49 -7.96
N ASN A 427 -5.64 -8.93 -6.75
CA ASN A 427 -6.48 -7.77 -6.40
C ASN A 427 -5.79 -6.42 -6.68
N CYS A 428 -4.47 -6.42 -6.87
CA CYS A 428 -3.72 -5.20 -7.09
C CYS A 428 -2.60 -5.35 -8.12
N THR A 429 -2.15 -4.23 -8.65
CA THR A 429 -1.00 -4.13 -9.54
C THR A 429 -0.13 -2.91 -9.20
N PHE A 430 1.16 -3.02 -9.48
CA PHE A 430 2.14 -1.97 -9.27
C PHE A 430 2.77 -1.52 -10.61
N GLY A 431 2.63 -0.24 -10.93
CA GLY A 431 3.27 0.39 -12.09
C GLY A 431 4.52 1.18 -11.69
N MET A 432 5.67 0.78 -12.19
CA MET A 432 6.95 1.48 -12.00
C MET A 432 7.25 2.31 -13.24
N PHE A 433 7.34 3.64 -13.12
CA PHE A 433 7.53 4.52 -14.27
C PHE A 433 8.89 5.20 -14.23
N SER A 434 9.64 5.13 -15.33
CA SER A 434 10.99 5.69 -15.40
C SER A 434 11.22 6.52 -16.67
N ASN A 435 11.98 7.60 -16.52
CA ASN A 435 12.54 8.35 -17.66
C ASN A 435 13.84 7.71 -18.18
N TYR A 436 14.58 7.05 -17.29
CA TYR A 436 15.91 6.49 -17.54
C TYR A 436 15.96 5.07 -16.97
N PRO A 437 15.37 4.07 -17.66
CA PRO A 437 15.28 2.69 -17.16
C PRO A 437 16.65 2.05 -16.87
N GLU A 438 17.72 2.55 -17.48
CA GLU A 438 19.10 2.15 -17.24
C GLU A 438 19.63 2.53 -15.83
N ASN A 439 19.03 3.55 -15.21
CA ASN A 439 19.42 4.03 -13.88
C ASN A 439 18.70 3.26 -12.75
N VAL A 440 17.67 2.49 -13.10
CA VAL A 440 16.94 1.65 -12.15
C VAL A 440 17.76 0.40 -11.82
N ASP A 441 17.64 -0.07 -10.58
CA ASP A 441 18.31 -1.31 -10.15
C ASP A 441 17.94 -2.50 -11.07
N ASP A 442 18.97 -3.23 -11.51
CA ASP A 442 18.82 -4.32 -12.47
C ASP A 442 17.91 -5.44 -11.95
N ALA A 443 17.90 -5.71 -10.63
CA ALA A 443 17.06 -6.72 -10.05
C ALA A 443 15.58 -6.30 -10.03
N LEU A 444 15.28 -5.03 -9.75
CA LEU A 444 13.93 -4.48 -9.83
C LEU A 444 13.41 -4.49 -11.27
N ARG A 445 14.21 -4.02 -12.22
CA ARG A 445 13.88 -4.04 -13.65
C ARG A 445 13.55 -5.46 -14.13
N GLN A 446 14.36 -6.45 -13.77
CA GLN A 446 14.12 -7.85 -14.13
C GLN A 446 12.96 -8.52 -13.35
N ARG A 447 12.36 -7.84 -12.36
CA ARG A 447 11.19 -8.32 -11.60
C ARG A 447 9.86 -7.74 -12.11
N ALA A 448 9.89 -6.80 -13.05
CA ALA A 448 8.69 -6.36 -13.74
C ALA A 448 8.15 -7.51 -14.60
N GLY A 449 6.90 -7.90 -14.35
CA GLY A 449 6.21 -8.96 -15.10
C GLY A 449 5.79 -8.54 -16.51
N ALA A 450 5.76 -7.23 -16.80
CA ALA A 450 5.53 -6.68 -18.14
C ALA A 450 6.28 -5.35 -18.33
N ARG A 451 6.48 -4.96 -19.59
CA ARG A 451 7.11 -3.69 -19.97
C ARG A 451 6.22 -2.95 -20.94
N PHE A 452 5.81 -1.74 -20.56
CA PHE A 452 4.95 -0.86 -21.34
C PHE A 452 5.82 0.24 -21.92
N LEU A 453 6.01 0.22 -23.24
CA LEU A 453 6.80 1.23 -23.94
C LEU A 453 5.91 2.46 -24.20
N VAL A 454 6.27 3.59 -23.61
CA VAL A 454 5.55 4.86 -23.67
C VAL A 454 6.36 5.85 -24.50
N ASP A 455 6.35 5.67 -25.82
CA ASP A 455 7.11 6.47 -26.78
C ASP A 455 6.50 7.85 -27.09
N GLY A 456 5.21 8.03 -26.77
CA GLY A 456 4.44 9.23 -27.10
C GLY A 456 3.89 9.21 -28.54
N PRO A 457 3.53 10.39 -29.08
CA PRO A 457 3.06 10.51 -30.47
C PRO A 457 4.22 10.31 -31.46
N ILE A 458 4.02 9.46 -32.48
CA ILE A 458 5.06 9.10 -33.47
C ILE A 458 4.68 9.60 -34.86
N THR A 459 3.42 9.37 -35.25
CA THR A 459 2.94 9.64 -36.62
C THR A 459 2.45 11.08 -36.77
N ARG A 460 2.41 11.60 -38.00
CA ARG A 460 1.81 12.92 -38.30
C ARG A 460 0.40 13.03 -37.69
N ASP A 461 -0.37 11.95 -37.79
CA ASP A 461 -1.76 11.89 -37.33
C ASP A 461 -1.83 12.00 -35.80
N ASP A 462 -0.89 11.39 -35.06
CA ASP A 462 -0.77 11.57 -33.61
C ASP A 462 -0.46 13.03 -33.24
N TYR A 463 0.40 13.72 -34.01
CA TYR A 463 0.73 15.13 -33.78
C TYR A 463 -0.47 16.05 -34.06
N ILE A 464 -1.33 15.71 -35.01
CA ILE A 464 -2.58 16.44 -35.26
C ILE A 464 -3.55 16.21 -34.10
N ASP A 465 -3.72 14.96 -33.67
CA ASP A 465 -4.62 14.59 -32.57
C ASP A 465 -4.21 15.24 -31.24
N ILE A 466 -2.92 15.28 -30.90
CA ILE A 466 -2.45 15.91 -29.66
C ILE A 466 -2.62 17.43 -29.70
N LEU A 467 -2.36 18.06 -30.86
CA LEU A 467 -2.59 19.50 -31.03
C LEU A 467 -4.08 19.81 -30.89
N TYR A 468 -4.94 19.05 -31.56
CA TYR A 468 -6.40 19.20 -31.45
C TYR A 468 -6.90 19.05 -30.02
N LEU A 469 -6.40 18.03 -29.29
CA LEU A 469 -6.74 17.82 -27.88
C LEU A 469 -6.30 19.00 -26.98
N LEU A 470 -5.08 19.50 -27.17
CA LEU A 470 -4.50 20.57 -26.33
C LEU A 470 -5.06 21.96 -26.65
N MET A 471 -5.40 22.23 -27.91
CA MET A 471 -6.05 23.49 -28.31
C MET A 471 -7.49 23.60 -27.76
N GLY A 472 -8.11 22.46 -27.43
CA GLY A 472 -9.42 22.40 -26.82
C GLY A 472 -10.51 22.96 -27.74
N LYS A 473 -11.57 23.52 -27.17
CA LYS A 473 -12.74 24.00 -27.94
C LYS A 473 -12.71 25.51 -28.25
N ASN A 474 -11.67 26.23 -27.84
CA ASN A 474 -11.61 27.69 -27.91
C ASN A 474 -10.90 28.19 -29.19
N HIS A 475 -11.19 27.57 -30.34
CA HIS A 475 -10.68 28.01 -31.64
C HIS A 475 -11.58 27.55 -32.79
N ASP A 476 -11.53 28.26 -33.91
CA ASP A 476 -12.28 27.94 -35.14
C ASP A 476 -11.40 27.36 -36.26
N ILE A 477 -10.18 26.92 -35.94
CA ILE A 477 -9.27 26.31 -36.91
C ILE A 477 -9.86 24.99 -37.45
N PRO A 478 -10.06 24.84 -38.78
CA PRO A 478 -10.60 23.62 -39.37
C PRO A 478 -9.57 22.48 -39.40
N LEU A 479 -10.04 21.23 -39.22
CA LEU A 479 -9.20 20.02 -39.18
C LEU A 479 -8.57 19.63 -40.52
N GLY A 480 -9.13 20.08 -41.65
CA GLY A 480 -8.70 19.65 -42.98
C GLY A 480 -9.05 18.18 -43.26
N GLU A 481 -8.25 17.53 -44.12
CA GLU A 481 -8.38 16.09 -44.42
C GLU A 481 -7.75 15.24 -43.30
N HIS A 482 -8.38 15.25 -42.12
CA HIS A 482 -7.98 14.44 -40.97
C HIS A 482 -9.21 13.98 -40.19
N GLU A 483 -9.27 12.69 -39.88
CA GLU A 483 -10.29 12.13 -38.99
C GLU A 483 -9.70 11.95 -37.59
N VAL A 484 -10.18 12.77 -36.64
CA VAL A 484 -9.65 12.81 -35.28
C VAL A 484 -9.78 11.44 -34.63
N TYR A 485 -8.68 10.94 -34.06
CA TYR A 485 -8.58 9.66 -33.35
C TYR A 485 -8.75 8.40 -34.21
N ALA A 486 -8.85 8.49 -35.54
CA ALA A 486 -8.98 7.31 -36.41
C ALA A 486 -7.75 6.39 -36.37
N ALA A 487 -6.55 6.97 -36.22
CA ALA A 487 -5.30 6.22 -36.04
C ALA A 487 -5.23 5.47 -34.69
N GLN A 488 -6.17 5.73 -33.77
CA GLN A 488 -6.22 5.09 -32.46
C GLN A 488 -6.91 3.71 -32.48
N GLU A 489 -7.20 3.10 -33.64
CA GLU A 489 -7.65 1.70 -33.72
C GLU A 489 -6.57 0.71 -33.23
N ILE A 490 -6.54 0.50 -31.92
CA ILE A 490 -5.52 -0.26 -31.15
C ILE A 490 -5.19 -1.63 -31.77
N LYS A 491 -6.20 -2.36 -32.29
CA LYS A 491 -6.04 -3.77 -32.71
C LYS A 491 -5.13 -3.96 -33.93
N LYS A 492 -5.13 -3.03 -34.90
CA LYS A 492 -4.30 -3.16 -36.12
C LYS A 492 -2.83 -2.88 -35.83
N ALA A 493 -2.53 -1.89 -34.98
CA ALA A 493 -1.17 -1.51 -34.61
C ALA A 493 -0.46 -2.60 -33.80
N VAL A 494 -1.17 -3.25 -32.86
CA VAL A 494 -0.61 -4.32 -32.02
C VAL A 494 -0.24 -5.55 -32.86
N ALA A 495 -1.11 -5.97 -33.79
CA ALA A 495 -0.83 -7.11 -34.66
C ALA A 495 0.41 -6.87 -35.54
N ALA A 496 0.52 -5.70 -36.16
CA ALA A 496 1.66 -5.34 -37.01
C ALA A 496 2.99 -5.28 -36.22
N SER A 497 2.96 -4.83 -34.96
CA SER A 497 4.14 -4.81 -34.10
C SER A 497 4.66 -6.21 -33.78
N PHE A 498 3.78 -7.17 -33.46
CA PHE A 498 4.21 -8.54 -33.18
C PHE A 498 4.74 -9.28 -34.42
N GLU A 499 4.13 -9.03 -35.58
CA GLU A 499 4.56 -9.61 -36.85
C GLU A 499 5.98 -9.18 -37.24
N SER A 500 6.40 -7.96 -36.86
CA SER A 500 7.77 -7.49 -37.05
C SER A 500 8.82 -8.37 -36.34
N HIS A 501 8.49 -8.93 -35.17
CA HIS A 501 9.40 -9.78 -34.40
C HIS A 501 9.46 -11.23 -34.89
N SER A 502 8.78 -11.58 -35.98
CA SER A 502 8.92 -12.89 -36.61
C SER A 502 10.36 -13.15 -37.08
N ARG A 503 11.16 -12.09 -37.27
CA ARG A 503 12.59 -12.15 -37.53
C ARG A 503 13.34 -11.20 -36.57
N PRO A 504 14.58 -11.53 -36.14
CA PRO A 504 15.39 -10.62 -35.34
C PRO A 504 15.70 -9.30 -36.03
N HIS A 505 15.87 -8.24 -35.24
CA HIS A 505 16.25 -6.91 -35.73
C HIS A 505 17.73 -6.58 -35.51
N GLU A 506 18.34 -7.08 -34.42
CA GLU A 506 19.74 -6.79 -34.11
C GLU A 506 20.69 -7.71 -34.91
N ASP A 507 21.74 -7.14 -35.49
CA ASP A 507 22.68 -7.85 -36.37
C ASP A 507 23.33 -9.07 -35.68
N GLY A 508 23.63 -8.94 -34.38
CA GLY A 508 24.17 -10.02 -33.57
C GLY A 508 23.23 -11.23 -33.49
N LEU A 509 21.95 -10.99 -33.19
CA LEU A 509 20.94 -12.03 -33.06
C LEU A 509 20.52 -12.59 -34.42
N LEU A 510 20.47 -11.75 -35.45
CA LEU A 510 20.13 -12.16 -36.81
C LEU A 510 21.11 -13.21 -37.34
N ARG A 511 22.42 -13.06 -37.09
CA ARG A 511 23.43 -14.06 -37.45
C ARG A 511 23.18 -15.42 -36.79
N VAL A 512 22.84 -15.41 -35.49
CA VAL A 512 22.52 -16.65 -34.75
C VAL A 512 21.28 -17.31 -35.32
N TYR A 513 20.23 -16.53 -35.60
CA TYR A 513 18.98 -17.03 -36.17
C TYR A 513 19.21 -17.67 -37.55
N GLU A 514 19.96 -17.01 -38.44
CA GLU A 514 20.28 -17.53 -39.78
C GLU A 514 21.17 -18.77 -39.74
N GLU A 515 22.11 -18.83 -38.79
CA GLU A 515 22.96 -20.01 -38.61
C GLU A 515 22.15 -21.22 -38.13
N VAL A 516 21.24 -21.02 -37.18
CA VAL A 516 20.37 -22.07 -36.66
C VAL A 516 19.39 -22.53 -37.74
N ASP A 517 18.74 -21.61 -38.46
CA ASP A 517 17.84 -21.96 -39.57
C ASP A 517 18.58 -22.77 -40.66
N ARG A 518 19.83 -22.42 -40.95
CA ARG A 518 20.66 -23.18 -41.91
C ARG A 518 21.01 -24.59 -41.41
N LYS A 519 21.27 -24.77 -40.11
CA LYS A 519 21.69 -26.04 -39.51
C LYS A 519 20.54 -27.03 -39.31
N ILE A 520 19.38 -26.56 -38.87
CA ILE A 520 18.26 -27.41 -38.43
C ILE A 520 16.92 -27.12 -39.10
N GLY A 521 16.87 -26.13 -40.00
CA GLY A 521 15.66 -25.72 -40.70
C GLY A 521 14.65 -24.97 -39.82
N LYS A 522 13.42 -24.84 -40.31
CA LYS A 522 12.34 -24.11 -39.64
C LYS A 522 12.15 -24.57 -38.18
N LEU A 523 12.07 -23.59 -37.28
CA LEU A 523 11.78 -23.78 -35.85
C LEU A 523 10.31 -24.17 -35.67
N ASP A 524 10.02 -25.47 -35.61
CA ASP A 524 8.65 -26.03 -35.54
C ASP A 524 8.42 -26.97 -34.33
N THR A 525 9.46 -27.24 -33.54
CA THR A 525 9.41 -28.13 -32.37
C THR A 525 10.14 -27.54 -31.18
N ILE A 526 9.76 -27.95 -29.96
CA ILE A 526 10.42 -27.53 -28.71
C ILE A 526 11.93 -27.83 -28.73
N ALA A 527 12.34 -28.96 -29.31
CA ALA A 527 13.76 -29.32 -29.42
C ALA A 527 14.53 -28.29 -30.26
N LYS A 528 13.99 -27.89 -31.41
CA LYS A 528 14.60 -26.88 -32.29
C LYS A 528 14.60 -25.48 -31.66
N LEU A 529 13.51 -25.10 -30.98
CA LEU A 529 13.48 -23.86 -30.18
C LEU A 529 14.54 -23.86 -29.07
N GLY A 530 14.75 -25.01 -28.42
CA GLY A 530 15.83 -25.21 -27.45
C GLY A 530 17.22 -25.04 -28.07
N THR A 531 17.44 -25.56 -29.28
CA THR A 531 18.69 -25.33 -30.03
C THR A 531 18.89 -23.85 -30.35
N TYR A 532 17.82 -23.14 -30.73
CA TYR A 532 17.89 -21.69 -30.98
C TYR A 532 18.26 -20.92 -29.71
N LEU A 533 17.56 -21.17 -28.59
CA LEU A 533 17.88 -20.59 -27.27
C LEU A 533 19.33 -20.86 -26.85
N LYS A 534 19.84 -22.07 -27.13
CA LYS A 534 21.24 -22.43 -26.85
C LYS A 534 22.22 -21.63 -27.70
N GLY A 535 21.92 -21.43 -28.98
CA GLY A 535 22.73 -20.58 -29.87
C GLY A 535 22.78 -19.13 -29.40
N ILE A 536 21.68 -18.58 -28.89
CA ILE A 536 21.65 -17.23 -28.29
C ILE A 536 22.57 -17.17 -27.06
N GLN A 537 22.51 -18.17 -26.17
CA GLN A 537 23.37 -18.23 -24.98
C GLN A 537 24.86 -18.35 -25.32
N GLU A 538 25.21 -19.04 -26.41
CA GLU A 538 26.60 -19.14 -26.87
C GLU A 538 27.11 -17.81 -27.44
N ALA A 539 26.23 -17.00 -28.04
CA ALA A 539 26.56 -15.67 -28.53
C ALA A 539 26.59 -14.60 -27.41
N ASP A 540 25.76 -14.74 -26.37
CA ASP A 540 25.74 -13.86 -25.20
C ASP A 540 25.62 -14.65 -23.89
N ALA A 541 26.71 -14.66 -23.12
CA ALA A 541 26.79 -15.36 -21.84
C ALA A 541 25.83 -14.83 -20.76
N ARG A 542 25.27 -13.62 -20.91
CA ARG A 542 24.25 -13.06 -20.00
C ARG A 542 22.88 -13.69 -20.20
N PHE A 543 22.64 -14.33 -21.36
CA PHE A 543 21.39 -15.03 -21.63
C PHE A 543 21.33 -16.35 -20.84
N THR A 544 20.78 -16.30 -19.63
CA THR A 544 20.72 -17.43 -18.69
C THR A 544 19.35 -18.10 -18.62
N GLY A 545 19.20 -19.15 -17.80
CA GLY A 545 17.90 -19.79 -17.56
C GLY A 545 16.80 -18.83 -17.07
N ARG A 546 17.16 -17.68 -16.48
CA ARG A 546 16.19 -16.63 -16.14
C ARG A 546 15.54 -16.00 -17.37
N ALA A 547 16.30 -15.79 -18.45
CA ALA A 547 15.77 -15.29 -19.71
C ALA A 547 14.74 -16.25 -20.31
N ILE A 548 15.02 -17.56 -20.28
CA ILE A 548 14.09 -18.60 -20.76
C ILE A 548 12.79 -18.58 -19.95
N LYS A 549 12.87 -18.45 -18.62
CA LYS A 549 11.70 -18.29 -17.76
C LYS A 549 10.90 -17.04 -18.15
N ASN A 550 11.55 -15.89 -18.28
CA ASN A 550 10.89 -14.62 -18.63
C ASN A 550 10.20 -14.69 -20.00
N ILE A 551 10.85 -15.29 -21.01
CA ILE A 551 10.25 -15.53 -22.34
C ILE A 551 9.02 -16.44 -22.21
N THR A 552 9.13 -17.52 -21.42
CA THR A 552 8.01 -18.46 -21.21
C THR A 552 6.84 -17.78 -20.53
N ASP A 553 7.11 -16.95 -19.52
CA ASP A 553 6.09 -16.17 -18.82
C ASP A 553 5.45 -15.15 -19.77
N ALA A 554 6.22 -14.48 -20.63
CA ALA A 554 5.72 -13.58 -21.65
C ALA A 554 4.83 -14.29 -22.69
N VAL A 555 5.20 -15.51 -23.13
CA VAL A 555 4.36 -16.35 -24.01
C VAL A 555 3.04 -16.71 -23.33
N LYS A 556 3.06 -17.05 -22.04
CA LYS A 556 1.83 -17.33 -21.28
C LYS A 556 0.96 -16.09 -21.14
N VAL A 557 1.53 -14.94 -20.82
CA VAL A 557 0.83 -13.64 -20.79
C VAL A 557 0.22 -13.36 -22.16
N ARG A 558 0.92 -13.70 -23.24
CA ARG A 558 0.47 -13.53 -24.62
C ARG A 558 -0.64 -14.49 -25.04
N ALA A 559 -0.61 -15.74 -24.56
CA ALA A 559 -1.73 -16.68 -24.75
C ALA A 559 -3.00 -16.23 -24.00
N MET A 560 -2.80 -15.47 -22.93
CA MET A 560 -3.83 -14.76 -22.18
C MET A 560 -4.06 -13.35 -22.73
N ASP A 561 -3.63 -13.05 -23.97
CA ASP A 561 -3.74 -11.75 -24.64
C ASP A 561 -5.00 -11.58 -25.46
N PHE A 562 -6.11 -11.73 -24.75
CA PHE A 562 -7.44 -11.34 -25.20
C PHE A 562 -7.98 -10.18 -24.38
N GLU A 563 -8.85 -9.42 -25.00
CA GLU A 563 -9.56 -8.33 -24.35
C GLU A 563 -10.87 -8.86 -23.75
N LEU A 564 -11.08 -8.63 -22.45
CA LEU A 564 -12.39 -8.88 -21.86
C LEU A 564 -13.44 -7.92 -22.46
N PRO A 565 -14.64 -8.39 -22.81
CA PRO A 565 -15.70 -7.55 -23.36
C PRO A 565 -16.01 -6.35 -22.46
N ASP A 566 -16.16 -5.15 -23.03
CA ASP A 566 -16.53 -3.95 -22.27
C ASP A 566 -17.87 -4.11 -21.55
N GLU A 567 -18.81 -4.84 -22.17
CA GLU A 567 -20.12 -5.15 -21.60
C GLU A 567 -20.04 -5.85 -20.23
N TRP A 568 -18.97 -6.61 -19.98
CA TRP A 568 -18.76 -7.30 -18.68
C TRP A 568 -18.42 -6.31 -17.55
N MET A 569 -17.84 -5.16 -17.89
CA MET A 569 -17.51 -4.08 -16.94
C MET A 569 -18.67 -3.10 -16.77
N GLU A 570 -19.44 -2.88 -17.84
CA GLU A 570 -20.65 -2.05 -17.81
C GLU A 570 -21.82 -2.73 -17.09
N LYS A 571 -21.93 -4.06 -17.23
CA LYS A 571 -22.97 -4.88 -16.61
C LYS A 571 -22.32 -5.99 -15.77
N PRO A 572 -21.98 -5.70 -14.50
CA PRO A 572 -21.28 -6.64 -13.61
C PRO A 572 -21.93 -8.02 -13.48
N GLU A 573 -23.26 -8.11 -13.61
CA GLU A 573 -24.07 -9.35 -13.61
C GLU A 573 -23.62 -10.37 -14.68
N LEU A 574 -23.08 -9.90 -15.81
CA LEU A 574 -22.66 -10.76 -16.92
C LEU A 574 -21.37 -11.53 -16.63
N PHE A 575 -20.55 -11.06 -15.68
CA PHE A 575 -19.24 -11.66 -15.41
C PHE A 575 -18.75 -11.44 -13.98
N LEU A 576 -18.64 -10.19 -13.51
CA LEU A 576 -18.01 -9.84 -12.23
C LEU A 576 -18.68 -10.50 -11.02
N PHE A 577 -20.02 -10.58 -11.02
CA PHE A 577 -20.80 -11.17 -9.92
C PHE A 577 -21.01 -12.68 -10.05
N LYS A 578 -20.45 -13.31 -11.09
CA LYS A 578 -20.53 -14.76 -11.25
C LYS A 578 -19.63 -15.48 -10.24
N PRO A 579 -19.97 -16.72 -9.84
CA PRO A 579 -19.11 -17.54 -9.01
C PRO A 579 -17.71 -17.71 -9.62
N TYR A 580 -16.69 -17.85 -8.77
CA TYR A 580 -15.28 -17.97 -9.18
C TYR A 580 -15.04 -19.03 -10.27
N ASP A 581 -15.60 -20.23 -10.10
CA ASP A 581 -15.36 -21.34 -11.03
C ASP A 581 -15.97 -21.06 -12.42
N GLU A 582 -17.09 -20.32 -12.47
CA GLU A 582 -17.70 -19.86 -13.72
C GLU A 582 -16.87 -18.75 -14.39
N LYS A 583 -16.40 -17.75 -13.62
CA LYS A 583 -15.47 -16.72 -14.13
C LYS A 583 -14.23 -17.34 -14.73
N LYS A 584 -13.64 -18.33 -14.05
CA LYS A 584 -12.45 -19.05 -14.51
C LYS A 584 -12.70 -19.77 -15.83
N ALA A 585 -13.82 -20.50 -15.96
CA ALA A 585 -14.17 -21.18 -17.21
C ALA A 585 -14.37 -20.19 -18.38
N MET A 586 -15.07 -19.08 -18.14
CA MET A 586 -15.26 -18.02 -19.15
C MET A 586 -13.94 -17.41 -19.63
N ILE A 587 -12.96 -17.25 -18.73
CA ILE A 587 -11.61 -16.77 -19.05
C ILE A 587 -10.82 -17.85 -19.81
N GLU A 588 -10.93 -19.12 -19.42
CA GLU A 588 -10.28 -20.25 -20.13
C GLU A 588 -10.77 -20.37 -21.58
N ASP A 589 -12.06 -20.16 -21.84
CA ASP A 589 -12.65 -20.21 -23.18
C ASP A 589 -12.11 -19.11 -24.12
N LEU A 590 -11.72 -17.97 -23.57
CA LEU A 590 -11.11 -16.87 -24.32
C LEU A 590 -9.61 -17.07 -24.58
N ARG A 591 -8.98 -18.04 -23.91
CA ARG A 591 -7.54 -18.28 -24.02
C ARG A 591 -7.16 -18.74 -25.42
N GLN A 592 -6.17 -18.08 -26.00
CA GLN A 592 -5.61 -18.49 -27.28
C GLN A 592 -4.61 -19.65 -27.10
N PRO A 593 -4.52 -20.57 -28.07
CA PRO A 593 -3.50 -21.61 -28.03
C PRO A 593 -2.10 -21.00 -28.20
N ILE A 594 -1.13 -21.47 -27.41
CA ILE A 594 0.28 -21.10 -27.59
C ILE A 594 0.77 -21.70 -28.91
N THR A 595 1.11 -20.84 -29.87
CA THR A 595 1.66 -21.27 -31.16
C THR A 595 3.19 -21.19 -31.17
N VAL A 596 3.83 -21.96 -32.06
CA VAL A 596 5.30 -21.91 -32.22
C VAL A 596 5.77 -20.53 -32.66
N GLU A 597 5.01 -19.87 -33.53
CA GLU A 597 5.28 -18.51 -34.00
C GLU A 597 5.30 -17.50 -32.84
N MET A 598 4.34 -17.61 -31.92
CA MET A 598 4.29 -16.77 -30.72
C MET A 598 5.56 -16.93 -29.89
N VAL A 599 6.04 -18.17 -29.71
CA VAL A 599 7.27 -18.44 -28.97
C VAL A 599 8.49 -17.84 -29.67
N ILE A 600 8.61 -17.98 -30.99
CA ILE A 600 9.73 -17.40 -31.76
C ILE A 600 9.75 -15.88 -31.63
N GLN A 601 8.60 -15.23 -31.80
CA GLN A 601 8.48 -13.78 -31.70
C GLN A 601 8.88 -13.28 -30.31
N GLU A 602 8.49 -13.99 -29.24
CA GLU A 602 8.88 -13.64 -27.87
C GLU A 602 10.37 -13.89 -27.59
N ILE A 603 10.96 -14.97 -28.13
CA ILE A 603 12.41 -15.20 -28.07
C ILE A 603 13.15 -14.04 -28.75
N ASN A 604 12.77 -13.71 -29.98
CA ASN A 604 13.40 -12.64 -30.77
C ASN A 604 13.27 -11.29 -30.05
N ARG A 605 12.06 -10.92 -29.61
CA ARG A 605 11.81 -9.66 -28.92
C ARG A 605 12.67 -9.51 -27.66
N TYR A 606 12.76 -10.56 -26.84
CA TYR A 606 13.56 -10.53 -25.61
C TYR A 606 15.06 -10.45 -25.94
N ALA A 607 15.55 -11.30 -26.84
CA ALA A 607 16.96 -11.35 -27.19
C ALA A 607 17.43 -10.09 -27.93
N ASP A 608 16.65 -9.53 -28.85
CA ASP A 608 16.94 -8.26 -29.52
C ASP A 608 17.12 -7.14 -28.48
N SER A 609 16.27 -7.11 -27.44
CA SER A 609 16.40 -6.15 -26.35
C SER A 609 17.73 -6.32 -25.61
N GLU A 610 18.12 -7.55 -25.25
CA GLU A 610 19.37 -7.80 -24.52
C GLU A 610 20.63 -7.46 -25.36
N PHE A 611 20.62 -7.83 -26.66
CA PHE A 611 21.70 -7.49 -27.60
C PHE A 611 21.84 -5.98 -27.77
N ARG A 612 20.71 -5.27 -27.92
CA ARG A 612 20.70 -3.81 -28.01
C ARG A 612 21.33 -3.13 -26.79
N TYR A 613 21.10 -3.65 -25.58
CA TYR A 613 21.70 -3.10 -24.37
C TYR A 613 23.19 -3.44 -24.23
N ALA A 614 23.62 -4.57 -24.80
CA ALA A 614 25.03 -4.91 -24.93
C ALA A 614 25.80 -3.87 -25.72
N ASP A 615 25.33 -3.61 -26.94
CA ASP A 615 26.08 -2.86 -27.94
C ASP A 615 26.00 -1.35 -27.63
N LYS A 616 24.84 -0.88 -27.13
CA LYS A 616 24.67 0.55 -26.80
C LYS A 616 25.42 1.01 -25.57
N SER A 617 25.66 0.18 -24.55
CA SER A 617 26.31 0.66 -23.32
C SER A 617 27.74 1.16 -23.61
N ASP A 618 28.50 0.40 -24.40
CA ASP A 618 29.87 0.75 -24.76
C ASP A 618 29.90 1.86 -25.82
N GLU A 619 29.02 1.79 -26.84
CA GLU A 619 28.97 2.80 -27.90
C GLU A 619 28.49 4.16 -27.38
N VAL A 620 27.49 4.21 -26.49
CA VAL A 620 27.04 5.45 -25.85
C VAL A 620 28.11 6.03 -24.93
N ALA A 621 28.87 5.19 -24.22
CA ALA A 621 30.00 5.66 -23.42
C ALA A 621 31.08 6.30 -24.31
N ILE A 622 31.38 5.69 -25.46
CA ILE A 622 32.33 6.22 -26.45
C ILE A 622 31.80 7.52 -27.08
N GLU A 623 30.55 7.55 -27.55
CA GLU A 623 29.94 8.75 -28.12
C GLU A 623 29.88 9.90 -27.12
N THR A 624 29.57 9.60 -25.86
CA THR A 624 29.56 10.58 -24.77
C THR A 624 30.97 11.13 -24.53
N ALA A 625 31.99 10.26 -24.47
CA ALA A 625 33.37 10.68 -24.35
C ALA A 625 33.82 11.55 -25.54
N VAL A 626 33.43 11.20 -26.77
CA VAL A 626 33.71 12.00 -27.97
C VAL A 626 33.01 13.36 -27.91
N ARG A 627 31.74 13.40 -27.50
CA ARG A 627 30.99 14.66 -27.30
C ARG A 627 31.60 15.54 -26.21
N GLU A 628 32.04 14.95 -25.10
CA GLU A 628 32.71 15.69 -24.03
C GLU A 628 34.05 16.27 -24.47
N MET A 629 34.86 15.49 -25.22
CA MET A 629 36.08 15.99 -25.84
C MET A 629 35.79 17.15 -26.79
N GLY A 630 34.78 17.04 -27.66
CA GLY A 630 34.37 18.12 -28.56
C GLY A 630 33.85 19.37 -27.83
N ARG A 631 33.08 19.20 -26.76
CA ARG A 631 32.63 20.32 -25.90
C ARG A 631 33.81 20.99 -25.20
N MET A 632 34.80 20.22 -24.74
CA MET A 632 36.01 20.75 -24.10
C MET A 632 36.91 21.49 -25.09
N GLU A 633 37.06 20.99 -26.33
CA GLU A 633 37.76 21.70 -27.40
C GLU A 633 37.07 23.03 -27.74
N GLU A 634 35.75 23.02 -27.90
CA GLU A 634 34.96 24.22 -28.17
C GLU A 634 35.01 25.23 -27.01
N ALA A 635 34.89 24.75 -25.76
CA ALA A 635 35.01 25.59 -24.57
C ALA A 635 36.42 26.19 -24.44
N LYS A 636 37.46 25.41 -24.73
CA LYS A 636 38.85 25.88 -24.73
C LYS A 636 39.09 26.92 -25.82
N ARG A 637 38.54 26.72 -27.03
CA ARG A 637 38.59 27.71 -28.11
C ARG A 637 37.96 29.03 -27.67
N ARG A 638 36.73 29.00 -27.16
CA ARG A 638 36.03 30.20 -26.67
C ARG A 638 36.75 30.90 -25.50
N TYR A 639 37.35 30.13 -24.60
CA TYR A 639 38.12 30.68 -23.48
C TYR A 639 39.41 31.39 -23.94
N LEU A 640 40.08 30.86 -24.97
CA LEU A 640 41.26 31.49 -25.56
C LEU A 640 40.90 32.71 -26.40
N GLU A 641 39.81 32.66 -27.17
CA GLU A 641 39.28 33.81 -27.93
C GLU A 641 38.82 34.97 -27.04
N GLY A 642 38.38 34.69 -25.80
CA GLY A 642 38.03 35.72 -24.81
C GLY A 642 39.21 36.30 -24.03
N LYS A 643 40.46 35.92 -24.35
CA LYS A 643 41.68 36.42 -23.71
C LYS A 643 42.50 37.38 -24.57
N ASP A 644 42.21 37.46 -25.86
CA ASP A 644 42.65 38.54 -26.76
C ASP A 644 41.63 39.69 -26.73
#